data_AF-A0A7U9S2J8-F1
#
_entry.id   AF-A0A7U9S2J8-F1
#
_cell.length_a   1.000
_cell.length_b   1.000
_cell.length_c   1.000
_cell.angle_alpha   90.00
_cell.angle_beta   90.00
_cell.angle_gamma   90.00
#
_symmetry.space_group_name_H-M   'P 1'
#
loop_
_entity.id
_entity.type
_entity.pdbx_description
1 polymer ?
#
loop_
_entity_poly.entity_id
_entity_poly.type
_entity_poly.pdbx_seq_one_letter_code
_entity_poly.pdbx_strand_id
1 'polypeptide(L)'
;MASQNTWDKTEAAILLEALIRVKEGEVSRKDAIKSVSERLREKARLEGLEIDDTFRNVSGITFQMHSMESAYVGKTLIKPATKLFSEIALLRKENPIEYYKLLKGNQSVINQQRTMEDEFFEWLSKKISAPQQSELKSVYELINNFCLDRKIIKQPLLKTSDLGQITKVRDTISHNHLFKFMHKKQIGKMSVGIKYYIDYVKETASRKENEQDSSDVENVDILAAQEEYVRFEDVPTEERKETFVKWMMEQHMAERTAVAYASSCGLAAQIAINYGIIEKDIWEITDIDILKNMIFALLDNSEFIEKNESRHNQFRASLVKYVQFSGDENFTLGRSRRTQSDKKSSVENQEDETFMELYPELYMRLRSMSKVYDDPGGFHVEHIKDTLGIEIDMDELMSILREISWITEVDENIFSFSKSARPYEKLIEFNQDAFIRVLLNRYRGGMRFDSIDFENFRDIYFDFEDKKIDMPDVELEKCLRKCGIMWQERLFPAEAIIANDVKENLLEYIHSCFCEGKQVLYYKAIFRDLSDIFEYCFNLTDPMMLKPYLEYVCEPGEYYFFDEFVSKEKNVKIDHTSEIEEFLLAAGKPLSYDEIFVGLAHISKEIISSEIRTNDNIVMNYREHYFHYDLFEFSSEDADRITEYINQEIDEEGYCIWSRVFGRMKVEMPLFIENNSYLSSLGIRNSIAKKLSGRFTFESEVIGKLGQSINMAGVYSLYGRHHAPFSDNDVYLFSKEVSGGVIYFDALAENTVRVSRELFVLKEHIEFDIQEIDKALSTYLITGYMLIKDVDSFLMFPNIGYEWNIFLLESYLLHYSKEYALCNNGQSLNNVAGALVKKGGNFDEFEDVCADVLANGYVELNKSATLDFLAEQNLLTRRSYTGIEMALQKAKQIRNKKG
;
A
#
# COMPACT_ATOMS: atom_id res chain seq x y z
N MET A 1 -4.38 57.71 -4.43
CA MET A 1 -3.74 56.50 -3.87
C MET A 1 -4.72 55.92 -2.86
N ALA A 2 -5.24 54.71 -3.09
CA ALA A 2 -6.04 54.04 -2.07
C ALA A 2 -5.11 53.61 -0.92
N SER A 3 -5.54 53.81 0.32
CA SER A 3 -4.81 53.29 1.49
C SER A 3 -4.92 51.77 1.51
N GLN A 4 -3.80 51.05 1.57
CA GLN A 4 -3.85 49.61 1.84
C GLN A 4 -4.51 49.37 3.20
N ASN A 5 -5.67 48.70 3.20
CA ASN A 5 -6.34 48.31 4.43
C ASN A 5 -5.38 47.50 5.31
N THR A 6 -5.22 47.95 6.55
CA THR A 6 -4.51 47.26 7.63
C THR A 6 -5.07 45.84 7.77
N TRP A 7 -4.20 44.88 8.06
CA TRP A 7 -4.64 43.49 8.24
C TRP A 7 -5.64 43.38 9.40
N ASP A 8 -6.71 42.63 9.20
CA ASP A 8 -7.68 42.30 10.26
C ASP A 8 -7.36 40.94 10.94
N LYS A 9 -8.04 40.65 12.06
CA LYS A 9 -7.83 39.41 12.84
C LYS A 9 -8.21 38.13 12.07
N THR A 10 -9.17 38.21 11.16
CA THR A 10 -9.65 37.11 10.33
C THR A 10 -8.70 36.85 9.17
N GLU A 11 -8.19 37.89 8.50
CA GLU A 11 -7.11 37.76 7.50
C GLU A 11 -5.86 37.13 8.10
N ALA A 12 -5.47 37.57 9.30
CA ALA A 12 -4.36 37.01 10.04
C ALA A 12 -4.59 35.54 10.42
N ALA A 13 -5.82 35.15 10.81
CA ALA A 13 -6.16 33.76 11.08
C ALA A 13 -6.08 32.88 9.81
N ILE A 14 -6.59 33.36 8.66
CA ILE A 14 -6.51 32.67 7.36
C ILE A 14 -5.05 32.47 6.92
N LEU A 15 -4.18 33.46 7.16
CA LEU A 15 -2.75 33.36 6.86
C LEU A 15 -2.03 32.37 7.81
N LEU A 16 -2.43 32.29 9.08
CA LEU A 16 -1.86 31.35 10.05
C LEU A 16 -2.31 29.91 9.76
N GLU A 17 -3.59 29.69 9.44
CA GLU A 17 -4.14 28.41 8.98
C GLU A 17 -3.34 27.87 7.79
N ALA A 18 -3.13 28.69 6.76
CA ALA A 18 -2.35 28.30 5.59
C ALA A 18 -0.87 28.03 5.90
N LEU A 19 -0.26 28.76 6.84
CA LEU A 19 1.11 28.51 7.28
C LEU A 19 1.24 27.18 8.04
N ILE A 20 0.28 26.86 8.91
CA ILE A 20 0.25 25.62 9.70
C ILE A 20 0.19 24.41 8.77
N ARG A 21 -0.73 24.40 7.79
CA ARG A 21 -0.87 23.33 6.79
C ARG A 21 0.37 23.16 5.90
N VAL A 22 1.16 24.22 5.68
CA VAL A 22 2.47 24.16 5.00
C VAL A 22 3.57 23.55 5.89
N LYS A 23 3.47 23.66 7.22
CA LYS A 23 4.39 23.01 8.18
C LYS A 23 4.05 21.54 8.40
N GLU A 24 2.76 21.19 8.34
CA GLU A 24 2.25 19.82 8.46
C GLU A 24 2.40 19.01 7.16
N GLY A 25 2.76 19.67 6.05
CA GLY A 25 3.06 19.03 4.76
C GLY A 25 1.85 18.79 3.85
N GLU A 26 0.63 19.17 4.28
CA GLU A 26 -0.60 18.97 3.50
C GLU A 26 -0.62 19.73 2.16
N VAL A 27 0.09 20.85 2.06
CA VAL A 27 -0.01 21.79 0.94
C VAL A 27 1.33 22.47 0.68
N SER A 28 1.68 22.66 -0.59
CA SER A 28 2.91 23.36 -0.95
C SER A 28 2.84 24.84 -0.55
N ARG A 29 3.97 25.43 -0.15
CA ARG A 29 4.05 26.86 0.21
C ARG A 29 3.57 27.78 -0.93
N LYS A 30 3.75 27.36 -2.19
CA LYS A 30 3.28 28.10 -3.38
C LYS A 30 1.75 28.12 -3.47
N ASP A 31 1.12 26.97 -3.27
CA ASP A 31 -0.32 26.80 -3.44
C ASP A 31 -1.09 27.35 -2.23
N ALA A 32 -0.52 27.25 -1.02
CA ALA A 32 -1.03 27.91 0.17
C ALA A 32 -1.05 29.45 0.02
N ILE A 33 0.05 30.05 -0.48
CA ILE A 33 0.11 31.49 -0.76
C ILE A 33 -0.91 31.90 -1.83
N LYS A 34 -1.10 31.08 -2.88
CA LYS A 34 -2.13 31.30 -3.90
C LYS A 34 -3.54 31.26 -3.30
N SER A 35 -3.86 30.21 -2.54
CA SER A 35 -5.17 30.00 -1.90
C SER A 35 -5.52 31.12 -0.91
N VAL A 36 -4.55 31.61 -0.12
CA VAL A 36 -4.75 32.79 0.74
C VAL A 36 -5.01 34.05 -0.10
N SER A 37 -4.26 34.28 -1.18
CA SER A 37 -4.48 35.43 -2.07
C SER A 37 -5.88 35.39 -2.68
N GLU A 38 -6.36 34.22 -3.09
CA GLU A 38 -7.69 34.00 -3.64
C GLU A 38 -8.79 34.22 -2.58
N ARG A 39 -8.71 33.56 -1.42
CA ARG A 39 -9.68 33.69 -0.31
C ARG A 39 -9.79 35.13 0.22
N LEU A 40 -8.68 35.86 0.33
CA LEU A 40 -8.72 37.25 0.81
C LEU A 40 -9.24 38.24 -0.25
N ARG A 41 -9.00 37.98 -1.54
CA ARG A 41 -9.63 38.74 -2.64
C ARG A 41 -11.13 38.46 -2.74
N GLU A 42 -11.55 37.23 -2.51
CA GLU A 42 -12.97 36.85 -2.45
C GLU A 42 -13.68 37.48 -1.25
N LYS A 43 -13.10 37.40 -0.04
CA LYS A 43 -13.57 38.13 1.16
C LYS A 43 -13.82 39.60 0.86
N ALA A 44 -12.84 40.30 0.28
CA ALA A 44 -12.96 41.73 0.00
C ALA A 44 -14.06 42.06 -1.03
N ARG A 45 -14.25 41.23 -2.06
CA ARG A 45 -15.36 41.38 -3.03
C ARG A 45 -16.73 41.18 -2.38
N LEU A 46 -16.86 40.19 -1.49
CA LEU A 46 -18.08 39.90 -0.74
C LEU A 46 -18.38 41.01 0.30
N GLU A 47 -17.34 41.64 0.85
CA GLU A 47 -17.41 42.84 1.70
C GLU A 47 -17.66 44.14 0.89
N GLY A 48 -17.91 44.04 -0.42
CA GLY A 48 -18.25 45.18 -1.29
C GLY A 48 -17.09 46.12 -1.62
N LEU A 49 -15.85 45.70 -1.38
CA LEU A 49 -14.65 46.51 -1.65
C LEU A 49 -14.22 46.40 -3.11
N GLU A 50 -14.05 47.54 -3.78
CA GLU A 50 -13.31 47.60 -5.04
C GLU A 50 -11.83 47.26 -4.77
N ILE A 51 -11.33 46.19 -5.40
CA ILE A 51 -9.96 45.71 -5.24
C ILE A 51 -9.20 45.73 -6.56
N ASP A 52 -7.95 46.16 -6.51
CA ASP A 52 -7.02 46.16 -7.64
C ASP A 52 -6.09 44.94 -7.64
N ASP A 53 -5.25 44.82 -8.67
CA ASP A 53 -4.28 43.73 -8.78
C ASP A 53 -3.10 43.81 -7.79
N THR A 54 -3.00 44.86 -6.98
CA THR A 54 -2.06 44.94 -5.86
C THR A 54 -2.66 44.39 -4.56
N PHE A 55 -3.99 44.48 -4.38
CA PHE A 55 -4.67 44.06 -3.16
C PHE A 55 -4.44 42.56 -2.87
N ARG A 56 -3.86 42.28 -1.71
CA ARG A 56 -3.58 40.92 -1.16
C ARG A 56 -3.04 39.94 -2.23
N ASN A 57 -2.20 40.42 -3.15
CA ASN A 57 -1.67 39.60 -4.24
C ASN A 57 -0.60 38.60 -3.76
N VAL A 58 -0.26 37.62 -4.60
CA VAL A 58 0.70 36.53 -4.28
C VAL A 58 2.00 37.03 -3.67
N SER A 59 2.60 38.09 -4.23
CA SER A 59 3.84 38.70 -3.70
C SER A 59 3.62 39.34 -2.32
N GLY A 60 2.51 40.04 -2.12
CA GLY A 60 2.12 40.61 -0.83
C GLY A 60 1.87 39.55 0.24
N ILE A 61 1.16 38.47 -0.09
CA ILE A 61 0.96 37.31 0.80
C ILE A 61 2.29 36.63 1.13
N THR A 62 3.16 36.43 0.14
CA THR A 62 4.53 35.91 0.35
C THR A 62 5.29 36.77 1.39
N PHE A 63 5.22 38.10 1.28
CA PHE A 63 5.89 39.00 2.22
C PHE A 63 5.24 39.06 3.61
N GLN A 64 3.97 38.69 3.76
CA GLN A 64 3.31 38.61 5.07
C GLN A 64 3.44 37.22 5.72
N MET A 65 3.48 36.13 4.95
CA MET A 65 3.72 34.79 5.47
C MET A 65 5.06 34.69 6.21
N HIS A 66 6.12 35.37 5.74
CA HIS A 66 7.40 35.47 6.46
C HIS A 66 7.32 36.23 7.80
N SER A 67 6.32 37.10 8.00
CA SER A 67 6.07 37.77 9.29
C SER A 67 5.22 36.89 10.22
N MET A 68 4.24 36.17 9.66
CA MET A 68 3.45 35.17 10.39
C MET A 68 4.32 33.99 10.85
N GLU A 69 5.32 33.59 10.07
CA GLU A 69 6.24 32.50 10.41
C GLU A 69 7.14 32.87 11.60
N SER A 70 7.59 34.12 11.68
CA SER A 70 8.24 34.67 12.89
C SER A 70 7.30 34.76 14.09
N ALA A 71 5.99 34.99 13.87
CA ALA A 71 5.00 35.03 14.95
C ALA A 71 4.73 33.63 15.51
N TYR A 72 4.56 32.63 14.63
CA TYR A 72 4.34 31.23 14.99
C TYR A 72 5.52 30.61 15.75
N VAL A 73 6.76 30.91 15.33
CA VAL A 73 7.98 30.39 15.97
C VAL A 73 8.43 31.25 17.17
N GLY A 74 7.75 32.37 17.46
CA GLY A 74 8.03 33.23 18.61
C GLY A 74 9.34 34.03 18.55
N LYS A 75 10.05 34.02 17.41
CA LYS A 75 11.29 34.77 17.17
C LYS A 75 11.36 35.22 15.71
N THR A 76 12.01 36.36 15.45
CA THR A 76 12.24 36.85 14.08
C THR A 76 13.09 35.86 13.28
N LEU A 77 12.58 35.41 12.13
CA LEU A 77 13.29 34.57 11.17
C LEU A 77 13.80 35.41 9.99
N ILE A 78 12.90 35.82 9.10
CA ILE A 78 13.21 36.61 7.89
C ILE A 78 12.64 38.02 7.98
N LYS A 79 11.47 38.18 8.60
CA LYS A 79 10.78 39.46 8.80
C LYS A 79 10.16 39.47 10.19
N PRO A 80 10.27 40.55 10.99
CA PRO A 80 9.68 40.58 12.32
C PRO A 80 8.17 40.35 12.28
N ALA A 81 7.63 39.74 13.34
CA ALA A 81 6.20 39.56 13.53
C ALA A 81 5.51 40.93 13.69
N THR A 82 4.32 41.09 13.11
CA THR A 82 3.44 42.21 13.50
C THR A 82 2.76 41.88 14.84
N LYS A 83 2.40 42.88 15.65
CA LYS A 83 1.68 42.66 16.91
C LYS A 83 0.41 41.84 16.72
N LEU A 84 -0.32 42.09 15.64
CA LEU A 84 -1.51 41.33 15.23
C LEU A 84 -1.21 39.85 14.96
N PHE A 85 -0.11 39.55 14.25
CA PHE A 85 0.27 38.17 13.95
C PHE A 85 0.74 37.43 15.21
N SER A 86 1.45 38.10 16.11
CA SER A 86 1.78 37.56 17.45
C SER A 86 0.52 37.31 18.29
N GLU A 87 -0.45 38.24 18.30
CA GLU A 87 -1.73 38.07 18.99
C GLU A 87 -2.51 36.85 18.46
N ILE A 88 -2.54 36.62 17.15
CA ILE A 88 -3.28 35.50 16.54
C ILE A 88 -2.53 34.17 16.70
N ALA A 89 -1.19 34.16 16.67
CA ALA A 89 -0.39 32.99 17.00
C ALA A 89 -0.53 32.58 18.47
N LEU A 90 -0.58 33.55 19.40
CA LEU A 90 -0.91 33.31 20.81
C LEU A 90 -2.35 32.80 20.96
N LEU A 91 -3.33 33.43 20.30
CA LEU A 91 -4.73 33.00 20.37
C LEU A 91 -4.92 31.55 19.90
N ARG A 92 -4.23 31.11 18.83
CA ARG A 92 -4.25 29.71 18.37
C ARG A 92 -3.77 28.72 19.44
N LYS A 93 -2.82 29.14 20.29
CA LYS A 93 -2.17 28.34 21.33
C LYS A 93 -2.93 28.37 22.66
N GLU A 94 -3.46 29.52 23.04
CA GLU A 94 -4.05 29.78 24.36
C GLU A 94 -5.59 29.66 24.36
N ASN A 95 -6.27 30.00 23.26
CA ASN A 95 -7.71 29.81 23.09
C ASN A 95 -8.06 29.28 21.69
N PRO A 96 -7.80 27.98 21.40
CA PRO A 96 -8.12 27.37 20.12
C PRO A 96 -9.58 27.56 19.68
N ILE A 97 -10.53 27.56 20.62
CA ILE A 97 -11.96 27.73 20.35
C ILE A 97 -12.25 29.12 19.78
N GLU A 98 -11.63 30.17 20.32
CA GLU A 98 -11.79 31.54 19.82
C GLU A 98 -11.05 31.76 18.49
N TYR A 99 -9.88 31.14 18.30
CA TYR A 99 -9.20 31.10 17.01
C TYR A 99 -10.09 30.47 15.91
N TYR A 100 -10.69 29.30 16.18
CA TYR A 100 -11.59 28.66 15.20
C TYR A 100 -12.92 29.42 15.04
N LYS A 101 -13.36 30.21 16.03
CA LYS A 101 -14.49 31.15 15.86
C LYS A 101 -14.13 32.30 14.89
N LEU A 102 -12.90 32.81 14.91
CA LEU A 102 -12.46 33.81 13.90
C LEU A 102 -12.46 33.21 12.49
N LEU A 103 -11.99 31.97 12.31
CA LEU A 103 -12.05 31.29 11.01
C LEU A 103 -13.50 31.01 10.55
N LYS A 104 -14.39 30.62 11.46
CA LYS A 104 -15.82 30.37 11.15
C LYS A 104 -16.66 31.64 10.98
N GLY A 105 -16.18 32.80 11.46
CA GLY A 105 -16.93 34.07 11.49
C GLY A 105 -17.41 34.59 10.12
N ASN A 106 -16.80 34.12 9.02
CA ASN A 106 -17.19 34.50 7.66
C ASN A 106 -18.15 33.53 6.94
N GLN A 107 -18.64 32.46 7.60
CA GLN A 107 -19.82 31.74 7.08
C GLN A 107 -21.13 32.53 7.36
N SER A 108 -21.15 33.40 8.37
CA SER A 108 -22.32 34.17 8.80
C SER A 108 -22.57 35.51 8.07
N VAL A 109 -21.80 35.86 7.04
CA VAL A 109 -21.96 37.11 6.26
C VAL A 109 -22.36 36.86 4.80
N ILE A 110 -22.21 35.63 4.29
CA ILE A 110 -22.57 35.27 2.91
C ILE A 110 -24.09 34.99 2.77
N ASN A 111 -24.75 34.50 3.81
CA ASN A 111 -26.15 34.11 3.78
C ASN A 111 -27.10 35.19 4.34
N GLN A 112 -27.39 36.22 3.53
CA GLN A 112 -28.66 36.99 3.63
C GLN A 112 -29.84 36.30 2.92
N GLN A 113 -29.62 35.08 2.42
CA GLN A 113 -30.67 34.08 2.30
C GLN A 113 -30.24 32.89 3.16
N ARG A 114 -31.05 32.51 4.16
CA ARG A 114 -30.92 31.18 4.78
C ARG A 114 -31.05 30.16 3.66
N THR A 115 -30.07 29.27 3.51
CA THR A 115 -30.18 28.22 2.49
C THR A 115 -31.06 27.09 3.03
N MET A 116 -31.72 26.37 2.13
CA MET A 116 -32.49 25.17 2.47
C MET A 116 -31.63 24.11 3.20
N GLU A 117 -30.31 24.15 3.01
CA GLU A 117 -29.32 23.37 3.74
C GLU A 117 -29.16 23.84 5.19
N ASP A 118 -29.01 25.15 5.44
CA ASP A 118 -28.94 25.71 6.80
C ASP A 118 -30.21 25.40 7.60
N GLU A 119 -31.38 25.61 6.98
CA GLU A 119 -32.68 25.37 7.60
C GLU A 119 -32.92 23.88 7.89
N PHE A 120 -32.48 23.00 6.99
CA PHE A 120 -32.48 21.56 7.22
C PHE A 120 -31.59 21.16 8.40
N PHE A 121 -30.34 21.66 8.47
CA PHE A 121 -29.45 21.31 9.56
C PHE A 121 -29.87 21.95 10.91
N GLU A 122 -30.56 23.10 10.92
CA GLU A 122 -31.18 23.69 12.12
C GLU A 122 -32.46 22.96 12.57
N TRP A 123 -33.15 22.28 11.64
CA TRP A 123 -34.24 21.34 11.97
C TRP A 123 -33.69 20.02 12.51
N LEU A 124 -32.61 19.51 11.91
CA LEU A 124 -32.00 18.23 12.25
C LEU A 124 -31.33 18.24 13.63
N SER A 125 -30.64 19.32 14.00
CA SER A 125 -30.00 19.47 15.34
C SER A 125 -30.98 19.47 16.51
N LYS A 126 -32.29 19.61 16.25
CA LYS A 126 -33.37 19.51 17.24
C LYS A 126 -33.90 18.07 17.40
N LYS A 127 -33.37 17.11 16.63
CA LYS A 127 -33.80 15.70 16.61
C LYS A 127 -32.67 14.68 16.85
N ILE A 128 -31.40 15.07 16.67
CA ILE A 128 -30.23 14.19 16.88
C ILE A 128 -29.10 14.92 17.60
N SER A 129 -28.15 14.16 18.17
CA SER A 129 -26.97 14.70 18.85
C SER A 129 -25.94 15.31 17.88
N ALA A 130 -25.09 16.21 18.37
CA ALA A 130 -24.06 16.86 17.56
C ALA A 130 -23.06 15.89 16.88
N PRO A 131 -22.60 14.77 17.49
CA PRO A 131 -21.81 13.76 16.79
C PRO A 131 -22.56 13.15 15.60
N GLN A 132 -23.82 12.73 15.81
CA GLN A 132 -24.66 12.16 14.74
C GLN A 132 -24.92 13.17 13.62
N GLN A 133 -25.06 14.46 13.94
CA GLN A 133 -25.17 15.53 12.95
C GLN A 133 -23.89 15.69 12.13
N SER A 134 -22.72 15.59 12.76
CA SER A 134 -21.43 15.65 12.07
C SER A 134 -21.22 14.44 11.15
N GLU A 135 -21.63 13.24 11.57
CA GLU A 135 -21.58 12.03 10.74
C GLU A 135 -22.54 12.09 9.54
N LEU A 136 -23.74 12.64 9.71
CA LEU A 136 -24.68 12.78 8.59
C LEU A 136 -24.23 13.85 7.58
N LYS A 137 -23.48 14.88 7.98
CA LYS A 137 -23.04 15.93 7.06
C LYS A 137 -22.09 15.41 5.98
N SER A 138 -21.08 14.63 6.33
CA SER A 138 -20.16 14.03 5.34
C SER A 138 -20.87 13.03 4.42
N VAL A 139 -21.86 12.30 4.94
CA VAL A 139 -22.75 11.43 4.16
C VAL A 139 -23.52 12.20 3.06
N TYR A 140 -24.02 13.41 3.35
CA TYR A 140 -24.75 14.20 2.34
C TYR A 140 -23.86 14.67 1.18
N GLU A 141 -22.61 15.03 1.45
CA GLU A 141 -21.65 15.44 0.41
C GLU A 141 -21.38 14.29 -0.58
N LEU A 142 -21.23 13.05 -0.08
CA LEU A 142 -21.04 11.86 -0.90
C LEU A 142 -22.27 11.52 -1.76
N ILE A 143 -23.48 11.54 -1.18
CA ILE A 143 -24.74 11.35 -1.93
C ILE A 143 -24.86 12.40 -3.04
N ASN A 144 -24.60 13.67 -2.69
CA ASN A 144 -24.75 14.82 -3.58
C ASN A 144 -23.83 14.73 -4.80
N ASN A 145 -22.54 14.44 -4.60
CA ASN A 145 -21.55 14.45 -5.67
C ASN A 145 -21.87 13.35 -6.71
N PHE A 146 -22.08 12.10 -6.28
CA PHE A 146 -22.46 11.01 -7.20
C PHE A 146 -23.73 11.33 -8.00
N CYS A 147 -24.75 11.89 -7.35
CA CYS A 147 -26.02 12.18 -8.01
C CYS A 147 -25.94 13.36 -9.00
N LEU A 148 -25.02 14.32 -8.78
CA LEU A 148 -24.75 15.41 -9.72
C LEU A 148 -23.89 14.95 -10.90
N ASP A 149 -22.76 14.29 -10.63
CA ASP A 149 -21.80 13.86 -11.66
C ASP A 149 -22.45 12.92 -12.68
N ARG A 150 -23.34 12.04 -12.20
CA ARG A 150 -24.13 11.11 -13.04
C ARG A 150 -25.47 11.67 -13.51
N LYS A 151 -25.74 12.96 -13.28
CA LYS A 151 -26.94 13.71 -13.73
C LYS A 151 -28.28 13.09 -13.25
N ILE A 152 -28.25 12.38 -12.14
CA ILE A 152 -29.42 11.77 -11.47
C ILE A 152 -30.31 12.88 -10.88
N ILE A 153 -29.68 13.94 -10.36
CA ILE A 153 -30.32 15.21 -10.00
C ILE A 153 -29.69 16.36 -10.79
N LYS A 154 -30.47 17.42 -11.02
CA LYS A 154 -30.05 18.60 -11.81
C LYS A 154 -29.44 19.74 -10.98
N GLN A 155 -29.59 19.68 -9.66
CA GLN A 155 -29.13 20.69 -8.70
C GLN A 155 -28.80 19.98 -7.37
N PRO A 156 -27.96 20.58 -6.49
CA PRO A 156 -27.52 19.93 -5.26
C PRO A 156 -28.67 19.44 -4.37
N LEU A 157 -28.47 18.30 -3.73
CA LEU A 157 -29.53 17.60 -2.97
C LEU A 157 -30.17 18.48 -1.90
N LEU A 158 -29.37 19.15 -1.08
CA LEU A 158 -29.87 20.01 0.01
C LEU A 158 -30.41 21.37 -0.48
N LYS A 159 -30.55 21.56 -1.80
CA LYS A 159 -31.13 22.74 -2.44
C LYS A 159 -32.38 22.41 -3.28
N THR A 160 -32.95 21.20 -3.15
CA THR A 160 -34.16 20.79 -3.89
C THR A 160 -35.28 20.30 -2.98
N SER A 161 -36.46 20.91 -3.07
CA SER A 161 -37.69 20.46 -2.43
C SER A 161 -38.58 19.58 -3.33
N ASP A 162 -38.17 19.32 -4.57
CA ASP A 162 -38.86 18.40 -5.48
C ASP A 162 -38.74 16.95 -4.95
N LEU A 163 -39.79 16.48 -4.27
CA LEU A 163 -39.94 15.12 -3.77
C LEU A 163 -39.74 14.06 -4.86
N GLY A 164 -39.97 14.37 -6.14
CA GLY A 164 -39.65 13.49 -7.26
C GLY A 164 -38.15 13.34 -7.52
N GLN A 165 -37.35 14.42 -7.40
CA GLN A 165 -35.88 14.29 -7.43
C GLN A 165 -35.36 13.56 -6.19
N ILE A 166 -35.87 13.91 -5.00
CA ILE A 166 -35.42 13.30 -3.73
C ILE A 166 -35.77 11.81 -3.71
N THR A 167 -36.92 11.41 -4.26
CA THR A 167 -37.30 10.01 -4.46
C THR A 167 -36.31 9.28 -5.37
N LYS A 168 -35.86 9.88 -6.49
CA LYS A 168 -34.81 9.29 -7.32
C LYS A 168 -33.47 9.13 -6.60
N VAL A 169 -33.12 10.05 -5.70
CA VAL A 169 -31.92 9.93 -4.86
C VAL A 169 -32.08 8.79 -3.86
N ARG A 170 -33.23 8.69 -3.16
CA ARG A 170 -33.58 7.54 -2.31
C ARG A 170 -33.48 6.23 -3.10
N ASP A 171 -34.06 6.18 -4.29
CA ASP A 171 -34.08 4.96 -5.11
C ASP A 171 -32.69 4.63 -5.68
N THR A 172 -31.82 5.63 -5.85
CA THR A 172 -30.39 5.43 -6.13
C THR A 172 -29.69 4.83 -4.92
N ILE A 173 -29.90 5.37 -3.72
CA ILE A 173 -29.36 4.83 -2.45
C ILE A 173 -29.84 3.39 -2.21
N SER A 174 -31.09 3.06 -2.54
CA SER A 174 -31.69 1.75 -2.28
C SER A 174 -31.45 0.70 -3.39
N HIS A 175 -31.29 1.09 -4.66
CA HIS A 175 -31.28 0.17 -5.80
C HIS A 175 -30.14 0.36 -6.81
N ASN A 176 -29.40 1.48 -6.83
CA ASN A 176 -28.28 1.63 -7.75
C ASN A 176 -27.07 0.82 -7.23
N HIS A 177 -26.79 -0.31 -7.87
CA HIS A 177 -25.74 -1.25 -7.46
C HIS A 177 -24.38 -0.56 -7.25
N LEU A 178 -23.97 0.33 -8.16
CA LEU A 178 -22.69 1.02 -8.07
C LEU A 178 -22.65 2.06 -6.93
N PHE A 179 -23.75 2.76 -6.67
CA PHE A 179 -23.85 3.65 -5.49
C PHE A 179 -23.75 2.87 -4.18
N LYS A 180 -24.52 1.78 -4.07
CA LYS A 180 -24.53 0.89 -2.90
C LYS A 180 -23.15 0.28 -2.67
N PHE A 181 -22.44 -0.07 -3.74
CA PHE A 181 -21.07 -0.57 -3.68
C PHE A 181 -20.12 0.52 -3.15
N MET A 182 -20.02 1.66 -3.85
CA MET A 182 -19.09 2.75 -3.52
C MET A 182 -19.23 3.28 -2.09
N HIS A 183 -20.43 3.16 -1.51
CA HIS A 183 -20.74 3.66 -0.18
C HIS A 183 -21.15 2.56 0.83
N LYS A 184 -20.82 1.27 0.61
CA LYS A 184 -21.30 0.13 1.44
C LYS A 184 -21.18 0.40 2.94
N LYS A 185 -19.99 0.77 3.43
CA LYS A 185 -19.72 1.07 4.87
C LYS A 185 -20.57 2.21 5.48
N GLN A 186 -21.25 3.00 4.65
CA GLN A 186 -22.07 4.13 5.09
C GLN A 186 -23.53 4.03 4.61
N ILE A 187 -23.90 3.02 3.81
CA ILE A 187 -25.18 3.00 3.07
C ILE A 187 -26.41 3.01 3.98
N GLY A 188 -26.31 2.43 5.19
CA GLY A 188 -27.32 2.55 6.24
C GLY A 188 -27.47 4.00 6.73
N LYS A 189 -26.35 4.70 6.99
CA LYS A 189 -26.32 6.12 7.37
C LYS A 189 -26.86 7.01 6.24
N MET A 190 -26.55 6.69 4.98
CA MET A 190 -27.13 7.37 3.80
C MET A 190 -28.64 7.17 3.69
N SER A 191 -29.12 5.95 3.97
CA SER A 191 -30.54 5.58 3.97
C SER A 191 -31.32 6.22 5.12
N VAL A 192 -30.68 6.46 6.27
CA VAL A 192 -31.25 7.23 7.39
C VAL A 192 -31.22 8.73 7.09
N GLY A 193 -30.13 9.24 6.52
CA GLY A 193 -30.02 10.63 6.06
C GLY A 193 -31.14 11.00 5.09
N ILE A 194 -31.27 10.31 3.95
CA ILE A 194 -32.28 10.65 2.95
C ILE A 194 -33.72 10.58 3.49
N LYS A 195 -34.00 9.74 4.49
CA LYS A 195 -35.29 9.75 5.23
C LYS A 195 -35.48 11.07 5.98
N TYR A 196 -34.50 11.51 6.79
CA TYR A 196 -34.56 12.80 7.47
C TYR A 196 -34.77 13.98 6.50
N TYR A 197 -34.13 13.98 5.31
CA TYR A 197 -34.35 15.05 4.33
C TYR A 197 -35.76 14.98 3.68
N ILE A 198 -36.26 13.77 3.37
CA ILE A 198 -37.64 13.57 2.91
C ILE A 198 -38.64 14.07 3.96
N ASP A 199 -38.43 13.76 5.23
CA ASP A 199 -39.35 14.13 6.31
C ASP A 199 -39.26 15.63 6.64
N TYR A 200 -38.09 16.26 6.50
CA TYR A 200 -37.96 17.72 6.51
C TYR A 200 -38.74 18.40 5.38
N VAL A 201 -38.65 17.90 4.15
CA VAL A 201 -39.37 18.47 3.00
C VAL A 201 -40.89 18.26 3.14
N LYS A 202 -41.35 17.15 3.74
CA LYS A 202 -42.76 16.98 4.12
C LYS A 202 -43.18 17.94 5.24
N GLU A 203 -42.44 18.00 6.35
CA GLU A 203 -42.77 18.89 7.46
C GLU A 203 -42.79 20.37 7.04
N THR A 204 -41.88 20.80 6.17
CA THR A 204 -41.88 22.19 5.66
C THR A 204 -42.99 22.46 4.63
N ALA A 205 -43.48 21.45 3.92
CA ALA A 205 -44.72 21.57 3.15
C ALA A 205 -45.94 21.69 4.09
N SER A 206 -46.09 20.77 5.05
CA SER A 206 -47.20 20.78 6.01
C SER A 206 -47.20 22.01 6.92
N ARG A 207 -46.04 22.58 7.29
CA ARG A 207 -45.97 23.85 8.03
C ARG A 207 -46.50 25.03 7.20
N LYS A 208 -46.26 25.05 5.89
CA LYS A 208 -46.83 26.08 4.98
C LYS A 208 -48.34 25.93 4.78
N GLU A 209 -48.92 24.79 5.13
CA GLU A 209 -50.37 24.56 5.19
C GLU A 209 -50.95 24.80 6.60
N ASN A 210 -50.11 24.81 7.64
CA ASN A 210 -50.49 24.91 9.06
C ASN A 210 -49.76 26.05 9.80
N GLU A 211 -49.55 27.19 9.15
CA GLU A 211 -49.28 28.48 9.81
C GLU A 211 -50.59 29.16 10.30
N GLN A 212 -51.59 28.34 10.60
CA GLN A 212 -52.76 28.69 11.40
C GLN A 212 -52.87 27.70 12.57
N ASP A 213 -53.13 28.27 13.74
CA ASP A 213 -53.23 27.66 15.07
C ASP A 213 -51.92 27.14 15.73
N SER A 214 -51.91 27.28 17.05
CA SER A 214 -50.72 27.46 17.89
C SER A 214 -50.35 26.23 18.72
N SER A 215 -49.05 26.08 19.01
CA SER A 215 -48.41 25.89 20.35
C SER A 215 -48.94 24.78 21.31
N ASP A 216 -48.22 24.29 22.33
CA ASP A 216 -47.08 24.74 23.15
C ASP A 216 -46.40 23.54 23.87
N VAL A 217 -45.16 23.68 24.39
CA VAL A 217 -44.64 23.14 25.72
C VAL A 217 -44.57 21.60 25.95
N GLU A 218 -43.61 20.91 26.64
CA GLU A 218 -42.31 21.09 27.37
C GLU A 218 -41.73 19.66 27.73
N ASN A 219 -40.55 19.33 28.33
CA ASN A 219 -39.19 19.88 28.60
C ASN A 219 -38.29 18.77 29.30
N VAL A 220 -37.05 19.09 29.75
CA VAL A 220 -36.39 18.62 31.04
C VAL A 220 -35.93 17.12 31.19
N ASP A 221 -34.79 16.69 31.78
CA ASP A 221 -33.54 17.30 32.35
C ASP A 221 -32.30 16.32 32.30
N ILE A 222 -31.04 16.73 32.03
CA ILE A 222 -29.85 17.16 32.85
C ILE A 222 -29.04 16.08 33.66
N LEU A 223 -27.67 16.18 33.59
CA LEU A 223 -26.59 15.90 34.61
C LEU A 223 -25.55 14.79 34.24
N ALA A 224 -24.29 14.75 34.75
CA ALA A 224 -23.19 15.72 35.01
C ALA A 224 -21.94 15.02 35.68
N ALA A 225 -20.78 15.73 35.82
CA ALA A 225 -19.49 15.34 36.47
C ALA A 225 -18.55 14.35 35.68
N GLN A 226 -17.19 14.45 35.58
CA GLN A 226 -16.03 15.03 36.35
C GLN A 226 -15.31 13.99 37.28
N GLU A 227 -13.98 13.90 37.48
CA GLU A 227 -12.76 14.69 37.09
C GLU A 227 -11.47 13.82 37.24
N GLU A 228 -10.52 13.76 36.26
CA GLU A 228 -9.15 14.36 36.25
C GLU A 228 -7.94 13.41 36.58
N TYR A 229 -6.68 13.85 36.31
CA TYR A 229 -5.31 13.27 36.51
C TYR A 229 -4.72 12.36 35.39
N VAL A 230 -3.41 12.42 35.01
CA VAL A 230 -2.33 13.43 35.19
C VAL A 230 -1.18 13.23 34.15
N ARG A 231 -0.23 14.18 34.02
CA ARG A 231 0.96 14.10 33.13
C ARG A 231 2.07 13.15 33.63
N PHE A 232 2.84 12.59 32.69
CA PHE A 232 4.23 12.16 32.89
C PHE A 232 5.15 12.76 31.81
N GLU A 233 6.47 12.69 32.03
CA GLU A 233 7.49 13.48 31.32
C GLU A 233 8.09 12.76 30.10
N ASP A 234 8.63 13.55 29.15
CA ASP A 234 9.15 13.05 27.87
C ASP A 234 10.56 12.42 28.01
N VAL A 235 10.79 11.31 27.30
CA VAL A 235 12.13 10.72 27.06
C VAL A 235 12.44 10.82 25.56
N PRO A 236 13.65 11.23 25.11
CA PRO A 236 13.94 11.41 23.70
C PRO A 236 13.82 10.09 22.89
N THR A 237 12.94 10.09 21.91
CA THR A 237 12.51 8.90 21.14
C THR A 237 13.66 8.14 20.45
N GLU A 238 14.78 8.82 20.12
CA GLU A 238 15.96 8.20 19.52
C GLU A 238 16.91 7.52 20.54
N GLU A 239 17.00 8.00 21.79
CA GLU A 239 17.97 7.48 22.78
C GLU A 239 17.69 6.01 23.16
N ARG A 240 16.40 5.65 23.27
CA ARG A 240 16.00 4.27 23.57
C ARG A 240 16.15 3.33 22.38
N LYS A 241 16.06 3.86 21.16
CA LYS A 241 16.28 3.16 19.90
C LYS A 241 17.76 2.86 19.68
N GLU A 242 18.65 3.81 20.00
CA GLU A 242 20.10 3.59 20.03
C GLU A 242 20.51 2.55 21.09
N THR A 243 19.97 2.62 22.30
CA THR A 243 20.26 1.62 23.35
C THR A 243 19.69 0.23 23.04
N PHE A 244 18.55 0.11 22.34
CA PHE A 244 18.07 -1.17 21.82
C PHE A 244 19.03 -1.79 20.79
N VAL A 245 19.51 -0.98 19.82
CA VAL A 245 20.51 -1.44 18.84
C VAL A 245 21.80 -1.89 19.53
N LYS A 246 22.25 -1.14 20.54
CA LYS A 246 23.43 -1.50 21.34
C LYS A 246 23.24 -2.80 22.11
N TRP A 247 22.12 -3.00 22.80
CA TRP A 247 21.80 -4.25 23.51
C TRP A 247 21.77 -5.45 22.55
N MET A 248 21.20 -5.29 21.35
CA MET A 248 21.21 -6.32 20.31
C MET A 248 22.65 -6.72 19.89
N MET A 249 23.57 -5.76 19.83
CA MET A 249 24.99 -6.01 19.53
C MET A 249 25.73 -6.65 20.71
N GLU A 250 25.40 -6.29 21.95
CA GLU A 250 25.88 -6.95 23.16
C GLU A 250 25.40 -8.42 23.23
N GLN A 251 24.20 -8.71 22.71
CA GLN A 251 23.67 -10.07 22.43
C GLN A 251 24.25 -10.72 21.16
N HIS A 252 25.47 -10.33 20.75
CA HIS A 252 26.23 -10.84 19.61
C HIS A 252 25.58 -10.71 18.21
N MET A 253 24.52 -9.90 18.02
CA MET A 253 23.97 -9.65 16.69
C MET A 253 24.81 -8.62 15.92
N ALA A 254 25.01 -8.85 14.62
CA ALA A 254 25.71 -7.89 13.76
C ALA A 254 24.94 -6.56 13.68
N GLU A 255 25.68 -5.44 13.69
CA GLU A 255 25.16 -4.05 13.67
C GLU A 255 24.07 -3.83 12.61
N ARG A 256 24.33 -4.24 11.35
CA ARG A 256 23.34 -4.15 10.25
C ARG A 256 22.04 -4.89 10.56
N THR A 257 22.11 -6.02 11.26
CA THR A 257 20.94 -6.81 11.67
C THR A 257 20.21 -6.15 12.84
N ALA A 258 20.94 -5.60 13.83
CA ALA A 258 20.38 -4.85 14.95
C ALA A 258 19.60 -3.60 14.45
N VAL A 259 20.19 -2.82 13.54
CA VAL A 259 19.54 -1.66 12.90
C VAL A 259 18.32 -2.08 12.07
N ALA A 260 18.39 -3.18 11.32
CA ALA A 260 17.25 -3.70 10.56
C ALA A 260 16.10 -4.19 11.47
N TYR A 261 16.41 -4.75 12.64
CA TYR A 261 15.43 -5.11 13.66
C TYR A 261 14.80 -3.86 14.30
N ALA A 262 15.59 -2.85 14.67
CA ALA A 262 15.04 -1.58 15.19
C ALA A 262 14.12 -0.88 14.16
N SER A 263 14.52 -0.84 12.89
CA SER A 263 13.64 -0.35 11.80
C SER A 263 12.35 -1.18 11.67
N SER A 264 12.43 -2.51 11.86
CA SER A 264 11.26 -3.39 11.81
C SER A 264 10.31 -3.20 13.00
N CYS A 265 10.82 -2.90 14.20
CA CYS A 265 10.00 -2.48 15.35
C CYS A 265 9.23 -1.19 15.04
N GLY A 266 9.92 -0.15 14.54
CA GLY A 266 9.27 1.13 14.21
C GLY A 266 8.20 1.00 13.11
N LEU A 267 8.46 0.18 12.09
CA LEU A 267 7.48 -0.09 11.03
C LEU A 267 6.25 -0.87 11.55
N ALA A 268 6.45 -1.83 12.45
CA ALA A 268 5.34 -2.55 13.09
C ALA A 268 4.56 -1.67 14.08
N ALA A 269 5.24 -0.79 14.82
CA ALA A 269 4.63 0.20 15.70
C ALA A 269 3.78 1.21 14.93
N GLN A 270 4.21 1.65 13.73
CA GLN A 270 3.41 2.50 12.88
C GLN A 270 2.10 1.83 12.45
N ILE A 271 2.11 0.50 12.21
CA ILE A 271 0.87 -0.26 11.96
C ILE A 271 0.00 -0.25 13.24
N ALA A 272 0.57 -0.48 14.42
CA ALA A 272 -0.18 -0.40 15.68
C ALA A 272 -0.82 0.98 15.91
N ILE A 273 -0.12 2.07 15.64
CA ILE A 273 -0.64 3.45 15.71
C ILE A 273 -1.76 3.66 14.69
N ASN A 274 -1.55 3.26 13.42
CA ASN A 274 -2.54 3.43 12.35
C ASN A 274 -3.88 2.72 12.63
N TYR A 275 -3.85 1.63 13.39
CA TYR A 275 -5.04 0.85 13.80
C TYR A 275 -5.51 1.17 15.24
N GLY A 276 -4.92 2.15 15.93
CA GLY A 276 -5.33 2.57 17.28
C GLY A 276 -5.00 1.56 18.39
N ILE A 277 -4.08 0.63 18.14
CA ILE A 277 -3.61 -0.39 19.10
C ILE A 277 -2.69 0.23 20.16
N ILE A 278 -1.95 1.29 19.81
CA ILE A 278 -1.16 2.12 20.72
C ILE A 278 -1.32 3.60 20.34
N GLU A 279 -1.25 4.50 21.32
CA GLU A 279 -1.42 5.95 21.13
C GLU A 279 -0.09 6.72 20.92
N LYS A 280 1.05 6.03 21.05
CA LYS A 280 2.41 6.61 21.07
C LYS A 280 3.40 5.73 20.31
N ASP A 281 4.58 6.27 20.01
CA ASP A 281 5.68 5.49 19.44
C ASP A 281 6.14 4.39 20.42
N ILE A 282 6.47 3.20 19.90
CA ILE A 282 6.99 2.06 20.65
C ILE A 282 8.22 2.39 21.50
N TRP A 283 9.06 3.34 21.05
CA TRP A 283 10.23 3.78 21.84
C TRP A 283 9.83 4.55 23.11
N GLU A 284 8.61 5.08 23.21
CA GLU A 284 8.09 5.74 24.42
C GLU A 284 7.43 4.76 25.40
N ILE A 285 7.08 3.54 24.96
CA ILE A 285 6.34 2.55 25.77
C ILE A 285 7.30 1.72 26.62
N THR A 286 7.44 2.04 27.90
CA THR A 286 8.24 1.26 28.87
C THR A 286 7.47 0.09 29.49
N ASP A 287 6.15 0.07 29.34
CA ASP A 287 5.28 -0.98 29.89
C ASP A 287 5.32 -2.26 29.04
N ILE A 288 5.75 -3.35 29.68
CA ILE A 288 5.92 -4.66 29.05
C ILE A 288 4.58 -5.28 28.62
N ASP A 289 3.51 -5.06 29.38
CA ASP A 289 2.21 -5.69 29.09
C ASP A 289 1.45 -4.91 28.01
N ILE A 290 1.64 -3.59 27.91
CA ILE A 290 1.22 -2.82 26.71
C ILE A 290 1.94 -3.34 25.46
N LEU A 291 3.26 -3.58 25.52
CA LEU A 291 4.02 -4.13 24.38
C LEU A 291 3.56 -5.56 24.00
N LYS A 292 3.23 -6.40 24.98
CA LYS A 292 2.66 -7.75 24.74
C LYS A 292 1.27 -7.68 24.10
N ASN A 293 0.38 -6.84 24.64
CA ASN A 293 -0.97 -6.68 24.10
C ASN A 293 -0.95 -6.11 22.68
N MET A 294 -0.07 -5.14 22.40
CA MET A 294 0.20 -4.66 21.04
C MET A 294 0.68 -5.80 20.12
N ILE A 295 1.59 -6.65 20.58
CA ILE A 295 2.06 -7.81 19.80
C ILE A 295 0.92 -8.77 19.47
N PHE A 296 0.06 -9.11 20.44
CA PHE A 296 -1.07 -10.00 20.18
C PHE A 296 -2.09 -9.37 19.22
N ALA A 297 -2.46 -8.10 19.41
CA ALA A 297 -3.35 -7.39 18.49
C ALA A 297 -2.77 -7.20 17.07
N LEU A 298 -1.44 -7.16 16.92
CA LEU A 298 -0.77 -7.16 15.62
C LEU A 298 -0.73 -8.54 14.95
N LEU A 299 -0.70 -9.64 15.71
CA LEU A 299 -0.66 -10.99 15.12
C LEU A 299 -1.93 -11.33 14.32
N ASP A 300 -3.07 -10.71 14.66
CA ASP A 300 -4.35 -10.85 13.96
C ASP A 300 -4.59 -9.71 12.94
N ASN A 301 -3.65 -8.77 12.77
CA ASN A 301 -3.76 -7.65 11.84
C ASN A 301 -3.24 -8.03 10.44
N SER A 302 -4.10 -7.94 9.42
CA SER A 302 -3.76 -8.37 8.05
C SER A 302 -2.61 -7.60 7.40
N GLU A 303 -2.49 -6.29 7.62
CA GLU A 303 -1.38 -5.48 7.10
C GLU A 303 -0.05 -5.87 7.77
N PHE A 304 -0.07 -6.18 9.07
CA PHE A 304 1.08 -6.71 9.78
C PHE A 304 1.47 -8.10 9.28
N ILE A 305 0.51 -9.01 9.09
CA ILE A 305 0.75 -10.37 8.57
C ILE A 305 1.44 -10.30 7.20
N GLU A 306 0.88 -9.57 6.22
CA GLU A 306 1.43 -9.43 4.87
C GLU A 306 2.87 -8.87 4.88
N LYS A 307 3.11 -7.80 5.67
CA LYS A 307 4.43 -7.16 5.79
C LYS A 307 5.44 -8.00 6.59
N ASN A 308 4.96 -8.84 7.50
CA ASN A 308 5.77 -9.77 8.27
C ASN A 308 6.19 -10.98 7.42
N GLU A 309 5.29 -11.56 6.62
CA GLU A 309 5.59 -12.72 5.77
C GLU A 309 6.51 -12.36 4.60
N SER A 310 6.23 -11.24 3.90
CA SER A 310 7.09 -10.69 2.84
C SER A 310 8.50 -10.32 3.31
N ARG A 311 8.71 -10.19 4.64
CA ARG A 311 10.02 -10.02 5.28
C ARG A 311 10.45 -11.23 6.14
N HIS A 312 10.04 -12.44 5.76
CA HIS A 312 10.48 -13.70 6.37
C HIS A 312 10.31 -13.77 7.91
N ASN A 313 9.22 -13.20 8.44
CA ASN A 313 8.89 -13.06 9.87
C ASN A 313 9.75 -12.04 10.67
N GLN A 314 10.43 -11.10 10.00
CA GLN A 314 11.32 -10.13 10.67
C GLN A 314 10.59 -9.20 11.64
N PHE A 315 9.39 -8.71 11.31
CA PHE A 315 8.62 -7.77 12.17
C PHE A 315 8.24 -8.43 13.50
N ARG A 316 7.70 -9.64 13.44
CA ARG A 316 7.39 -10.46 14.60
C ARG A 316 8.65 -10.79 15.42
N ALA A 317 9.76 -11.12 14.76
CA ALA A 317 11.03 -11.40 15.43
C ALA A 317 11.62 -10.16 16.13
N SER A 318 11.47 -8.97 15.55
CA SER A 318 11.98 -7.73 16.15
C SER A 318 11.14 -7.28 17.35
N LEU A 319 9.81 -7.36 17.27
CA LEU A 319 8.93 -7.03 18.41
C LEU A 319 9.19 -7.95 19.62
N VAL A 320 9.39 -9.26 19.42
CA VAL A 320 9.80 -10.19 20.48
C VAL A 320 11.12 -9.73 21.11
N LYS A 321 12.11 -9.35 20.30
CA LYS A 321 13.40 -8.84 20.80
C LYS A 321 13.26 -7.53 21.57
N TYR A 322 12.29 -6.67 21.23
CA TYR A 322 12.05 -5.42 21.95
C TYR A 322 11.39 -5.61 23.32
N VAL A 323 10.52 -6.62 23.47
CA VAL A 323 9.98 -7.05 24.78
C VAL A 323 11.08 -7.65 25.65
N GLN A 324 11.99 -8.45 25.06
CA GLN A 324 13.16 -8.99 25.77
C GLN A 324 14.08 -7.88 26.26
N PHE A 325 14.36 -6.86 25.45
CA PHE A 325 15.11 -5.65 25.84
C PHE A 325 14.40 -4.84 26.94
N SER A 326 13.07 -4.77 26.90
CA SER A 326 12.29 -3.95 27.85
C SER A 326 12.04 -4.62 29.21
N GLY A 327 12.49 -5.87 29.41
CA GLY A 327 12.57 -6.50 30.73
C GLY A 327 12.08 -7.94 30.84
N ASP A 328 11.54 -8.55 29.77
CA ASP A 328 11.09 -9.95 29.78
C ASP A 328 11.95 -10.80 28.84
N GLU A 329 13.19 -11.09 29.28
CA GLU A 329 14.23 -11.80 28.51
C GLU A 329 13.79 -13.17 27.95
N ASN A 330 12.78 -13.80 28.57
CA ASN A 330 12.28 -15.12 28.19
C ASN A 330 11.04 -15.10 27.28
N PHE A 331 10.53 -13.91 26.92
CA PHE A 331 9.35 -13.77 26.07
C PHE A 331 9.54 -14.41 24.69
N THR A 332 8.58 -15.23 24.24
CA THR A 332 8.59 -15.89 22.92
C THR A 332 7.16 -16.06 22.37
N LEU A 333 7.05 -16.29 21.05
CA LEU A 333 5.78 -16.52 20.35
C LEU A 333 5.86 -17.82 19.52
N GLY A 334 4.95 -18.77 19.74
CA GLY A 334 4.95 -20.10 19.09
C GLY A 334 4.86 -20.06 17.55
N ARG A 335 5.77 -20.76 16.86
CA ARG A 335 5.95 -20.66 15.39
C ARG A 335 4.65 -20.92 14.60
N SER A 336 4.46 -20.16 13.52
CA SER A 336 3.41 -20.45 12.53
C SER A 336 3.59 -21.85 11.91
N ARG A 337 2.48 -22.54 11.64
CA ARG A 337 2.45 -23.89 11.09
C ARG A 337 2.73 -23.86 9.59
N ARG A 338 3.91 -24.35 9.19
CA ARG A 338 4.08 -24.91 7.84
C ARG A 338 3.23 -26.17 7.69
N THR A 339 2.85 -26.48 6.46
CA THR A 339 1.97 -27.59 6.06
C THR A 339 2.30 -28.91 6.76
N GLN A 340 1.26 -29.57 7.25
CA GLN A 340 1.36 -30.78 8.09
C GLN A 340 1.37 -32.08 7.26
N SER A 341 1.48 -31.98 5.94
CA SER A 341 1.53 -33.10 4.97
C SER A 341 2.79 -33.94 5.12
N ASP A 342 3.96 -33.30 5.22
CA ASP A 342 5.26 -33.95 4.98
C ASP A 342 5.85 -34.62 6.24
N LYS A 343 5.04 -34.76 7.30
CA LYS A 343 5.42 -35.39 8.57
C LYS A 343 4.66 -36.68 8.91
N LYS A 344 3.52 -36.94 8.26
CA LYS A 344 2.75 -38.18 8.52
C LYS A 344 3.46 -39.39 7.91
N SER A 345 3.88 -39.26 6.65
CA SER A 345 4.65 -40.25 5.91
C SER A 345 5.99 -40.63 6.55
N SER A 346 6.61 -39.74 7.35
CA SER A 346 7.86 -40.07 8.05
C SER A 346 7.68 -40.92 9.31
N VAL A 347 6.47 -41.00 9.89
CA VAL A 347 6.19 -41.82 11.08
C VAL A 347 5.56 -43.16 10.67
N GLU A 348 4.58 -43.11 9.77
CA GLU A 348 3.86 -44.29 9.25
C GLU A 348 4.82 -45.34 8.63
N ASN A 349 5.95 -44.90 8.03
CA ASN A 349 6.97 -45.83 7.52
C ASN A 349 7.88 -46.44 8.61
N GLN A 350 8.13 -45.76 9.73
CA GLN A 350 9.02 -46.29 10.79
C GLN A 350 8.33 -47.38 11.62
N GLU A 351 7.02 -47.26 11.83
CA GLU A 351 6.21 -48.28 12.51
C GLU A 351 6.13 -49.55 11.64
N ASP A 352 5.87 -49.40 10.34
CA ASP A 352 5.89 -50.50 9.35
C ASP A 352 7.26 -51.21 9.25
N GLU A 353 8.38 -50.45 9.29
CA GLU A 353 9.74 -51.01 9.38
C GLU A 353 9.95 -51.82 10.68
N THR A 354 9.40 -51.35 11.80
CA THR A 354 9.50 -52.04 13.11
C THR A 354 8.75 -53.38 13.10
N PHE A 355 7.56 -53.44 12.51
CA PHE A 355 6.84 -54.71 12.33
C PHE A 355 7.55 -55.66 11.35
N MET A 356 8.25 -55.13 10.34
CA MET A 356 9.06 -55.92 9.42
C MET A 356 10.31 -56.51 10.10
N GLU A 357 10.89 -55.87 11.12
CA GLU A 357 11.97 -56.45 11.94
C GLU A 357 11.47 -57.47 12.98
N LEU A 358 10.33 -57.21 13.63
CA LEU A 358 9.77 -58.08 14.69
C LEU A 358 9.13 -59.36 14.12
N TYR A 359 8.35 -59.25 13.05
CA TYR A 359 7.56 -60.34 12.49
C TYR A 359 7.81 -60.52 10.96
N PRO A 360 9.07 -60.69 10.51
CA PRO A 360 9.45 -60.60 9.09
C PRO A 360 8.71 -61.57 8.18
N GLU A 361 8.49 -62.82 8.61
CA GLU A 361 7.80 -63.82 7.81
C GLU A 361 6.30 -63.51 7.67
N LEU A 362 5.63 -63.11 8.76
CA LEU A 362 4.23 -62.70 8.77
C LEU A 362 4.03 -61.45 7.89
N TYR A 363 4.84 -60.42 8.08
CA TYR A 363 4.78 -59.18 7.32
C TYR A 363 5.01 -59.44 5.82
N MET A 364 5.98 -60.29 5.45
CA MET A 364 6.18 -60.69 4.05
C MET A 364 5.00 -61.47 3.45
N ARG A 365 4.37 -62.39 4.21
CA ARG A 365 3.19 -63.13 3.70
C ARG A 365 1.96 -62.21 3.58
N LEU A 366 1.72 -61.31 4.54
CA LEU A 366 0.68 -60.27 4.44
C LEU A 366 0.92 -59.33 3.23
N ARG A 367 2.16 -58.86 3.01
CA ARG A 367 2.56 -58.06 1.83
C ARG A 367 2.51 -58.82 0.50
N SER A 368 2.40 -60.15 0.55
CA SER A 368 2.14 -61.00 -0.61
C SER A 368 0.63 -61.08 -0.88
N MET A 369 -0.17 -61.34 0.16
CA MET A 369 -1.63 -61.40 0.10
C MET A 369 -2.26 -60.09 -0.37
N SER A 370 -1.76 -58.95 0.11
CA SER A 370 -2.24 -57.61 -0.29
C SER A 370 -2.04 -57.25 -1.78
N LYS A 371 -1.35 -58.10 -2.55
CA LYS A 371 -1.19 -57.96 -4.02
C LYS A 371 -2.18 -58.83 -4.82
N VAL A 372 -2.98 -59.64 -4.12
CA VAL A 372 -3.89 -60.64 -4.69
C VAL A 372 -5.33 -60.47 -4.16
N TYR A 373 -5.46 -59.95 -2.93
CA TYR A 373 -6.71 -59.82 -2.20
C TYR A 373 -6.99 -58.35 -1.86
N ASP A 374 -7.36 -57.52 -2.85
CA ASP A 374 -7.54 -56.08 -2.73
C ASP A 374 -9.01 -55.62 -2.61
N ASP A 375 -9.91 -56.52 -2.18
CA ASP A 375 -11.34 -56.26 -2.03
C ASP A 375 -11.63 -55.20 -0.94
N PRO A 376 -12.31 -54.08 -1.25
CA PRO A 376 -12.70 -53.07 -0.26
C PRO A 376 -13.61 -53.56 0.87
N GLY A 377 -14.34 -54.67 0.67
CA GLY A 377 -15.16 -55.34 1.68
C GLY A 377 -14.36 -56.24 2.64
N GLY A 378 -13.08 -56.51 2.33
CA GLY A 378 -12.16 -57.23 3.22
C GLY A 378 -12.43 -58.72 3.40
N PHE A 379 -11.66 -59.33 4.31
CA PHE A 379 -11.61 -60.76 4.55
C PHE A 379 -11.63 -61.05 6.06
N HIS A 380 -12.41 -62.05 6.49
CA HIS A 380 -12.44 -62.46 7.90
C HIS A 380 -11.06 -62.95 8.36
N VAL A 381 -10.65 -62.61 9.58
CA VAL A 381 -9.31 -62.90 10.12
C VAL A 381 -8.95 -64.39 10.09
N GLU A 382 -9.93 -65.29 10.25
CA GLU A 382 -9.73 -66.74 10.08
C GLU A 382 -9.26 -67.10 8.66
N HIS A 383 -9.90 -66.52 7.63
CA HIS A 383 -9.49 -66.72 6.24
C HIS A 383 -8.11 -66.11 5.96
N ILE A 384 -7.78 -64.98 6.60
CA ILE A 384 -6.45 -64.39 6.52
C ILE A 384 -5.42 -65.35 7.13
N LYS A 385 -5.68 -65.91 8.31
CA LYS A 385 -4.80 -66.87 8.99
C LYS A 385 -4.59 -68.17 8.19
N ASP A 386 -5.67 -68.77 7.68
CA ASP A 386 -5.62 -69.97 6.85
C ASP A 386 -4.80 -69.73 5.57
N THR A 387 -4.95 -68.55 4.96
CA THR A 387 -4.23 -68.16 3.73
C THR A 387 -2.76 -67.79 4.01
N LEU A 388 -2.47 -67.24 5.20
CA LEU A 388 -1.11 -66.99 5.66
C LEU A 388 -0.34 -68.30 5.85
N GLY A 389 -0.96 -69.33 6.45
CA GLY A 389 -0.32 -70.62 6.70
C GLY A 389 0.87 -70.54 7.67
N ILE A 390 0.76 -69.70 8.71
CA ILE A 390 1.73 -69.54 9.79
C ILE A 390 1.06 -69.96 11.11
N GLU A 391 1.80 -70.63 11.98
CA GLU A 391 1.36 -70.98 13.34
C GLU A 391 1.52 -69.76 14.26
N ILE A 392 0.48 -68.93 14.31
CA ILE A 392 0.34 -67.73 15.16
C ILE A 392 -0.96 -67.80 15.96
N ASP A 393 -1.07 -67.10 17.09
CA ASP A 393 -2.34 -67.01 17.83
C ASP A 393 -3.38 -66.12 17.11
N MET A 394 -4.67 -66.25 17.47
CA MET A 394 -5.72 -65.38 16.91
C MET A 394 -5.62 -63.93 17.43
N ASP A 395 -5.41 -63.75 18.74
CA ASP A 395 -5.42 -62.43 19.37
C ASP A 395 -4.15 -61.65 19.01
N GLU A 396 -3.00 -62.35 18.94
CA GLU A 396 -1.74 -61.79 18.43
C GLU A 396 -1.86 -61.33 16.96
N LEU A 397 -2.45 -62.17 16.10
CA LEU A 397 -2.69 -61.81 14.70
C LEU A 397 -3.64 -60.60 14.58
N MET A 398 -4.73 -60.56 15.35
CA MET A 398 -5.66 -59.42 15.36
C MET A 398 -5.02 -58.12 15.87
N SER A 399 -4.09 -58.19 16.83
CA SER A 399 -3.32 -57.02 17.26
C SER A 399 -2.46 -56.49 16.12
N ILE A 400 -1.66 -57.36 15.50
CA ILE A 400 -0.75 -56.99 14.41
C ILE A 400 -1.52 -56.45 13.18
N LEU A 401 -2.66 -57.04 12.82
CA LEU A 401 -3.50 -56.57 11.71
C LEU A 401 -4.10 -55.16 11.94
N ARG A 402 -4.27 -54.73 13.19
CA ARG A 402 -4.78 -53.39 13.55
C ARG A 402 -3.71 -52.31 13.58
N GLU A 403 -2.45 -52.69 13.75
CA GLU A 403 -1.31 -51.75 13.90
C GLU A 403 -0.55 -51.50 12.58
N ILE A 404 -0.73 -52.36 11.57
CA ILE A 404 -0.09 -52.22 10.25
C ILE A 404 -0.79 -51.15 9.39
N SER A 405 -0.05 -50.11 8.99
CA SER A 405 -0.57 -48.84 8.41
C SER A 405 -1.37 -48.93 7.10
N TRP A 406 -1.29 -50.06 6.39
CA TRP A 406 -1.92 -50.31 5.08
C TRP A 406 -2.94 -51.45 5.12
N ILE A 407 -3.28 -51.93 6.31
CA ILE A 407 -4.39 -52.84 6.56
C ILE A 407 -5.51 -52.00 7.19
N THR A 408 -6.76 -52.29 6.84
CA THR A 408 -7.92 -51.56 7.37
C THR A 408 -8.93 -52.57 7.87
N GLU A 409 -9.22 -52.57 9.18
CA GLU A 409 -10.40 -53.25 9.71
C GLU A 409 -11.65 -52.56 9.12
N VAL A 410 -12.56 -53.33 8.50
CA VAL A 410 -13.74 -52.83 7.76
C VAL A 410 -15.07 -53.31 8.34
N ASP A 411 -15.04 -54.40 9.10
CA ASP A 411 -16.13 -54.89 9.98
C ASP A 411 -15.49 -55.65 11.16
N GLU A 412 -16.27 -56.09 12.16
CA GLU A 412 -15.73 -56.87 13.30
C GLU A 412 -14.98 -58.11 12.81
N ASN A 413 -13.66 -58.13 13.07
CA ASN A 413 -12.73 -59.20 12.66
C ASN A 413 -12.58 -59.37 11.13
N ILE A 414 -13.01 -58.39 10.32
CA ILE A 414 -12.83 -58.37 8.86
C ILE A 414 -11.84 -57.28 8.47
N PHE A 415 -10.76 -57.66 7.78
CA PHE A 415 -9.67 -56.76 7.39
C PHE A 415 -9.52 -56.71 5.87
N SER A 416 -9.41 -55.50 5.31
CA SER A 416 -9.12 -55.24 3.91
C SER A 416 -7.69 -54.75 3.71
N PHE A 417 -7.11 -55.13 2.57
CA PHE A 417 -5.83 -54.64 2.07
C PHE A 417 -6.03 -53.54 0.99
N SER A 418 -7.27 -53.10 0.76
CA SER A 418 -7.64 -52.19 -0.32
C SER A 418 -7.38 -50.73 0.03
N LYS A 419 -6.79 -49.96 -0.89
CA LYS A 419 -6.66 -48.49 -0.74
C LYS A 419 -8.00 -47.74 -0.77
N SER A 420 -9.08 -48.42 -1.11
CA SER A 420 -10.46 -47.92 -1.12
C SER A 420 -11.33 -48.52 -0.01
N ALA A 421 -10.74 -49.28 0.91
CA ALA A 421 -11.41 -49.72 2.13
C ALA A 421 -11.88 -48.51 2.95
N ARG A 422 -12.97 -48.68 3.70
CA ARG A 422 -13.44 -47.70 4.69
C ARG A 422 -13.23 -48.29 6.08
N PRO A 423 -12.56 -47.60 7.02
CA PRO A 423 -12.38 -48.09 8.37
C PRO A 423 -13.71 -48.43 9.06
N TYR A 424 -13.69 -49.49 9.85
CA TYR A 424 -14.80 -49.90 10.70
C TYR A 424 -15.02 -48.86 11.81
N GLU A 425 -15.91 -47.90 11.55
CA GLU A 425 -16.52 -47.12 12.62
C GLU A 425 -17.53 -47.99 13.37
N LYS A 426 -17.03 -48.76 14.34
CA LYS A 426 -17.83 -49.36 15.44
C LYS A 426 -18.90 -48.35 15.85
N LEU A 427 -20.17 -48.72 15.69
CA LEU A 427 -21.28 -47.81 15.87
C LEU A 427 -21.53 -47.55 17.37
N ILE A 428 -20.84 -46.55 17.92
CA ILE A 428 -21.06 -46.08 19.29
C ILE A 428 -22.44 -45.40 19.33
N GLU A 429 -23.42 -46.03 19.98
CA GLU A 429 -24.71 -45.39 20.27
C GLU A 429 -24.53 -44.36 21.39
N PHE A 430 -24.83 -43.08 21.10
CA PHE A 430 -24.76 -42.00 22.08
C PHE A 430 -25.84 -40.94 21.81
N ASN A 431 -26.13 -40.12 22.83
CA ASN A 431 -27.16 -39.07 22.74
C ASN A 431 -26.57 -37.79 22.12
N GLN A 432 -26.62 -37.68 20.78
CA GLN A 432 -26.09 -36.53 20.03
C GLN A 432 -26.68 -35.18 20.48
N ASP A 433 -28.00 -35.11 20.73
CA ASP A 433 -28.66 -33.89 21.22
C ASP A 433 -28.10 -33.45 22.58
N ALA A 434 -27.88 -34.40 23.50
CA ALA A 434 -27.30 -34.09 24.81
C ALA A 434 -25.83 -33.65 24.70
N PHE A 435 -25.06 -34.25 23.78
CA PHE A 435 -23.68 -33.83 23.54
C PHE A 435 -23.63 -32.40 22.98
N ILE A 436 -24.50 -32.07 22.03
CA ILE A 436 -24.67 -30.71 21.50
C ILE A 436 -25.10 -29.74 22.62
N ARG A 437 -26.01 -30.14 23.54
CA ARG A 437 -26.37 -29.33 24.72
C ARG A 437 -25.17 -29.02 25.62
N VAL A 438 -24.33 -29.99 25.94
CA VAL A 438 -23.11 -29.77 26.75
C VAL A 438 -22.14 -28.84 26.02
N LEU A 439 -21.93 -29.04 24.72
CA LEU A 439 -21.08 -28.18 23.89
C LEU A 439 -21.60 -26.74 23.84
N LEU A 440 -22.91 -26.54 23.66
CA LEU A 440 -23.53 -25.21 23.66
C LEU A 440 -23.59 -24.55 25.05
N ASN A 441 -23.50 -25.32 26.13
CA ASN A 441 -23.44 -24.76 27.48
C ASN A 441 -22.05 -24.19 27.82
N ARG A 442 -20.98 -24.98 27.66
CA ARG A 442 -19.62 -24.61 28.10
C ARG A 442 -18.63 -24.35 26.96
N TYR A 443 -18.79 -25.00 25.82
CA TYR A 443 -17.79 -25.07 24.75
C TYR A 443 -18.13 -24.22 23.52
N ARG A 444 -18.92 -23.15 23.70
CA ARG A 444 -19.27 -22.20 22.63
C ARG A 444 -18.06 -21.57 21.94
N GLY A 445 -16.91 -21.47 22.61
CA GLY A 445 -15.63 -20.98 22.07
C GLY A 445 -14.63 -22.08 21.63
N GLY A 446 -15.12 -23.31 21.48
CA GLY A 446 -14.35 -24.47 21.01
C GLY A 446 -13.74 -25.32 22.13
N MET A 447 -14.06 -26.62 22.14
CA MET A 447 -13.44 -27.66 23.01
C MET A 447 -12.11 -28.15 22.41
N ARG A 448 -11.09 -28.45 23.23
CA ARG A 448 -9.72 -28.79 22.79
C ARG A 448 -9.36 -30.27 22.81
N PHE A 449 -10.18 -31.12 23.43
CA PHE A 449 -9.88 -32.54 23.65
C PHE A 449 -8.60 -32.80 24.48
N ASP A 450 -8.31 -31.96 25.47
CA ASP A 450 -7.39 -32.32 26.55
C ASP A 450 -8.13 -33.05 27.69
N SER A 451 -7.40 -33.72 28.59
CA SER A 451 -8.00 -34.52 29.67
C SER A 451 -8.88 -33.70 30.62
N ILE A 452 -8.58 -32.40 30.80
CA ILE A 452 -9.37 -31.51 31.65
C ILE A 452 -10.70 -31.23 30.94
N ASP A 453 -10.69 -30.99 29.63
CA ASP A 453 -11.91 -30.86 28.82
C ASP A 453 -12.74 -32.16 28.82
N PHE A 454 -12.11 -33.34 28.72
CA PHE A 454 -12.84 -34.61 28.79
C PHE A 454 -13.43 -34.91 30.17
N GLU A 455 -12.76 -34.56 31.28
CA GLU A 455 -13.35 -34.65 32.63
C GLU A 455 -14.54 -33.69 32.79
N ASN A 456 -14.34 -32.41 32.47
CA ASN A 456 -15.39 -31.38 32.60
C ASN A 456 -16.60 -31.65 31.70
N PHE A 457 -16.42 -32.24 30.52
CA PHE A 457 -17.52 -32.66 29.66
C PHE A 457 -18.36 -33.76 30.31
N ARG A 458 -17.71 -34.77 30.92
CA ARG A 458 -18.43 -35.87 31.61
C ARG A 458 -19.21 -35.40 32.83
N ASP A 459 -18.64 -34.49 33.61
CA ASP A 459 -19.32 -33.93 34.79
C ASP A 459 -20.58 -33.13 34.38
N ILE A 460 -20.49 -32.28 33.36
CA ILE A 460 -21.64 -31.49 32.90
C ILE A 460 -22.69 -32.35 32.18
N TYR A 461 -22.26 -33.39 31.46
CA TYR A 461 -23.20 -34.37 30.91
C TYR A 461 -23.95 -35.11 32.04
N PHE A 462 -23.26 -35.44 33.14
CA PHE A 462 -23.91 -36.01 34.33
C PHE A 462 -24.90 -35.03 34.96
N ASP A 463 -24.55 -33.75 35.11
CA ASP A 463 -25.43 -32.70 35.64
C ASP A 463 -26.70 -32.47 34.78
N PHE A 464 -26.64 -32.71 33.46
CA PHE A 464 -27.80 -32.57 32.56
C PHE A 464 -28.63 -33.84 32.38
N GLU A 465 -28.01 -35.02 32.33
CA GLU A 465 -28.67 -36.27 31.91
C GLU A 465 -28.83 -37.31 33.05
N ASP A 466 -28.33 -37.02 34.27
CA ASP A 466 -28.25 -37.92 35.44
C ASP A 466 -27.59 -39.28 35.13
N LYS A 467 -26.62 -39.26 34.19
CA LYS A 467 -25.96 -40.44 33.61
C LYS A 467 -24.48 -40.19 33.41
N LYS A 468 -23.65 -41.15 33.79
CA LYS A 468 -22.21 -41.09 33.56
C LYS A 468 -21.85 -41.62 32.17
N ILE A 469 -20.89 -40.98 31.53
CA ILE A 469 -20.26 -41.45 30.29
C ILE A 469 -19.14 -42.42 30.69
N ASP A 470 -19.35 -43.71 30.42
CA ASP A 470 -18.42 -44.80 30.77
C ASP A 470 -17.48 -45.19 29.60
N MET A 471 -17.51 -44.44 28.49
CA MET A 471 -16.62 -44.66 27.34
C MET A 471 -15.26 -43.94 27.53
N PRO A 472 -14.14 -44.51 27.05
CA PRO A 472 -12.82 -43.87 27.12
C PRO A 472 -12.72 -42.64 26.23
N ASP A 473 -11.74 -41.76 26.50
CA ASP A 473 -11.57 -40.48 25.79
C ASP A 473 -11.52 -40.63 24.26
N VAL A 474 -10.90 -41.70 23.74
CA VAL A 474 -10.82 -41.98 22.30
C VAL A 474 -12.17 -42.33 21.66
N GLU A 475 -13.11 -42.92 22.41
CA GLU A 475 -14.48 -43.16 21.94
C GLU A 475 -15.34 -41.89 22.12
N LEU A 476 -15.13 -41.15 23.21
CA LEU A 476 -15.79 -39.88 23.48
C LEU A 476 -15.45 -38.82 22.41
N GLU A 477 -14.18 -38.72 22.01
CA GLU A 477 -13.73 -37.81 20.94
C GLU A 477 -14.40 -38.11 19.59
N LYS A 478 -14.53 -39.40 19.22
CA LYS A 478 -15.24 -39.84 18.01
C LYS A 478 -16.71 -39.42 18.00
N CYS A 479 -17.37 -39.48 19.16
CA CYS A 479 -18.75 -39.02 19.32
C CYS A 479 -18.85 -37.50 19.26
N LEU A 480 -17.97 -36.78 19.96
CA LEU A 480 -17.90 -35.32 19.97
C LEU A 480 -17.65 -34.73 18.57
N ARG A 481 -16.76 -35.34 17.77
CA ARG A 481 -16.50 -34.94 16.37
C ARG A 481 -17.72 -35.06 15.45
N LYS A 482 -18.79 -35.76 15.86
CA LYS A 482 -20.08 -35.83 15.14
C LYS A 482 -21.10 -34.79 15.64
N CYS A 483 -20.73 -33.99 16.65
CA CYS A 483 -21.60 -32.99 17.31
C CYS A 483 -21.20 -31.54 17.00
N GLY A 484 -20.26 -31.32 16.09
CA GLY A 484 -19.75 -29.99 15.80
C GLY A 484 -18.65 -29.98 14.74
N ILE A 485 -18.14 -28.78 14.49
CA ILE A 485 -17.22 -28.47 13.41
C ILE A 485 -15.81 -28.28 13.99
N MET A 486 -14.83 -28.95 13.39
CA MET A 486 -13.42 -28.83 13.78
C MET A 486 -12.77 -27.64 13.09
N TRP A 487 -12.26 -26.67 13.86
CA TRP A 487 -11.47 -25.54 13.35
C TRP A 487 -10.29 -25.24 14.28
N GLN A 488 -9.09 -25.07 13.71
CA GLN A 488 -7.86 -24.75 14.45
C GLN A 488 -7.65 -25.58 15.74
N GLU A 489 -7.79 -26.91 15.62
CA GLU A 489 -7.71 -27.89 16.73
C GLU A 489 -8.75 -27.72 17.85
N ARG A 490 -9.89 -27.06 17.57
CA ARG A 490 -11.05 -27.04 18.48
C ARG A 490 -12.32 -27.53 17.81
N LEU A 491 -13.20 -28.15 18.59
CA LEU A 491 -14.56 -28.50 18.20
C LEU A 491 -15.55 -27.42 18.64
N PHE A 492 -16.21 -26.78 17.68
CA PHE A 492 -17.28 -25.81 17.92
C PHE A 492 -18.65 -26.41 17.58
N PRO A 493 -19.68 -26.31 18.44
CA PRO A 493 -21.05 -26.65 18.05
C PRO A 493 -21.55 -25.65 16.97
N ALA A 494 -22.28 -26.14 15.97
CA ALA A 494 -22.56 -25.36 14.75
C ALA A 494 -23.35 -24.07 15.02
N GLU A 495 -24.33 -24.12 15.93
CA GLU A 495 -25.16 -22.99 16.35
C GLU A 495 -24.38 -21.94 17.16
N ALA A 496 -23.15 -22.25 17.60
CA ALA A 496 -22.25 -21.24 18.16
C ALA A 496 -21.38 -20.55 17.09
N ILE A 497 -21.17 -21.15 15.91
CA ILE A 497 -20.50 -20.49 14.78
C ILE A 497 -21.46 -19.52 14.09
N ILE A 498 -22.59 -20.04 13.60
CA ILE A 498 -23.65 -19.28 12.93
C ILE A 498 -25.00 -19.74 13.50
N ALA A 499 -25.80 -18.79 13.99
CA ALA A 499 -27.13 -19.07 14.55
C ALA A 499 -28.12 -19.54 13.48
N ASN A 500 -29.16 -20.29 13.87
CA ASN A 500 -30.06 -20.97 12.92
C ASN A 500 -30.82 -20.01 11.98
N ASP A 501 -31.17 -18.81 12.44
CA ASP A 501 -31.75 -17.73 11.65
C ASP A 501 -30.77 -17.17 10.61
N VAL A 502 -29.51 -16.97 10.99
CA VAL A 502 -28.44 -16.53 10.06
C VAL A 502 -28.09 -17.63 9.06
N LYS A 503 -28.16 -18.91 9.47
CA LYS A 503 -27.96 -20.09 8.61
C LYS A 503 -28.97 -20.16 7.47
N GLU A 504 -30.25 -19.92 7.76
CA GLU A 504 -31.30 -19.92 6.73
C GLU A 504 -31.04 -18.85 5.66
N ASN A 505 -30.67 -17.64 6.06
CA ASN A 505 -30.27 -16.56 5.14
C ASN A 505 -29.03 -16.90 4.29
N LEU A 506 -28.03 -17.57 4.89
CA LEU A 506 -26.82 -18.03 4.19
C LEU A 506 -27.15 -19.06 3.09
N LEU A 507 -28.00 -20.04 3.41
CA LEU A 507 -28.39 -21.07 2.44
C LEU A 507 -29.28 -20.51 1.33
N GLU A 508 -30.20 -19.58 1.63
CA GLU A 508 -30.98 -18.87 0.59
C GLU A 508 -30.09 -18.04 -0.34
N TYR A 509 -29.06 -17.35 0.19
CA TYR A 509 -28.08 -16.61 -0.61
C TYR A 509 -27.28 -17.53 -1.57
N ILE A 510 -26.78 -18.66 -1.06
CA ILE A 510 -26.05 -19.65 -1.87
C ILE A 510 -26.96 -20.23 -2.96
N HIS A 511 -28.19 -20.62 -2.60
CA HIS A 511 -29.14 -21.21 -3.53
C HIS A 511 -29.52 -20.24 -4.65
N SER A 512 -29.90 -19.01 -4.31
CA SER A 512 -30.27 -17.95 -5.26
C SER A 512 -29.11 -17.59 -6.19
N CYS A 513 -27.89 -17.44 -5.67
CA CYS A 513 -26.69 -17.19 -6.47
C CYS A 513 -26.43 -18.27 -7.54
N PHE A 514 -26.66 -19.54 -7.23
CA PHE A 514 -26.57 -20.62 -8.21
C PHE A 514 -27.76 -20.65 -9.19
N CYS A 515 -28.95 -20.19 -8.78
CA CYS A 515 -30.11 -20.04 -9.67
C CYS A 515 -29.99 -18.85 -10.64
N GLU A 516 -29.17 -17.84 -10.31
CA GLU A 516 -28.75 -16.77 -11.21
C GLU A 516 -27.75 -17.25 -12.30
N GLY A 517 -27.26 -18.49 -12.22
CA GLY A 517 -26.38 -19.10 -13.22
C GLY A 517 -24.87 -19.03 -12.93
N LYS A 518 -24.46 -18.57 -11.74
CA LYS A 518 -23.05 -18.61 -11.29
C LYS A 518 -22.59 -20.06 -11.16
N GLN A 519 -21.37 -20.38 -11.59
CA GLN A 519 -20.83 -21.76 -11.51
C GLN A 519 -20.11 -22.07 -10.19
N VAL A 520 -19.53 -21.05 -9.55
CA VAL A 520 -18.77 -21.15 -8.29
C VAL A 520 -19.10 -19.96 -7.39
N LEU A 521 -18.99 -20.15 -6.06
CA LEU A 521 -19.14 -19.10 -5.06
C LEU A 521 -17.98 -19.19 -4.05
N TYR A 522 -17.13 -18.16 -4.03
CA TYR A 522 -15.96 -18.12 -3.15
C TYR A 522 -16.34 -17.77 -1.72
N TYR A 523 -15.78 -18.45 -0.71
CA TYR A 523 -16.16 -18.20 0.69
C TYR A 523 -15.83 -16.78 1.14
N LYS A 524 -14.73 -16.18 0.63
CA LYS A 524 -14.37 -14.77 0.84
C LYS A 524 -15.44 -13.81 0.29
N ALA A 525 -16.09 -14.16 -0.81
CA ALA A 525 -17.18 -13.38 -1.38
C ALA A 525 -18.47 -13.55 -0.57
N ILE A 526 -18.86 -14.79 -0.24
CA ILE A 526 -20.03 -15.10 0.61
C ILE A 526 -19.93 -14.35 1.94
N PHE A 527 -18.78 -14.43 2.63
CA PHE A 527 -18.52 -13.74 3.89
C PHE A 527 -18.60 -12.21 3.77
N ARG A 528 -18.04 -11.62 2.71
CA ARG A 528 -18.12 -10.17 2.45
C ARG A 528 -19.54 -9.73 2.15
N ASP A 529 -20.29 -10.49 1.37
CA ASP A 529 -21.60 -10.07 0.85
C ASP A 529 -22.69 -10.23 1.92
N LEU A 530 -22.53 -11.21 2.81
CA LEU A 530 -23.35 -11.43 4.00
C LEU A 530 -22.74 -10.82 5.29
N SER A 531 -21.78 -9.90 5.17
CA SER A 531 -21.08 -9.27 6.32
C SER A 531 -22.02 -8.75 7.41
N ASP A 532 -23.16 -8.20 6.99
CA ASP A 532 -24.10 -7.48 7.83
C ASP A 532 -24.99 -8.43 8.67
N ILE A 533 -25.11 -9.71 8.27
CA ILE A 533 -25.77 -10.75 9.08
C ILE A 533 -24.78 -11.59 9.91
N PHE A 534 -23.49 -11.58 9.54
CA PHE A 534 -22.42 -12.21 10.31
C PHE A 534 -21.89 -11.35 11.47
N GLU A 535 -22.34 -10.09 11.64
CA GLU A 535 -21.89 -9.18 12.72
C GLU A 535 -22.01 -9.80 14.13
N TYR A 536 -23.00 -10.66 14.36
CA TYR A 536 -23.24 -11.34 15.65
C TYR A 536 -22.71 -12.78 15.70
N CYS A 537 -22.08 -13.27 14.64
CA CYS A 537 -21.49 -14.62 14.56
C CYS A 537 -20.05 -14.63 15.09
N PHE A 538 -19.87 -14.31 16.37
CA PHE A 538 -18.55 -14.06 16.99
C PHE A 538 -17.50 -15.17 16.86
N ASN A 539 -17.90 -16.42 16.62
CA ASN A 539 -16.99 -17.54 16.38
C ASN A 539 -16.66 -17.78 14.90
N LEU A 540 -17.33 -17.12 13.95
CA LEU A 540 -17.02 -17.17 12.51
C LEU A 540 -15.89 -16.16 12.20
N THR A 541 -14.69 -16.44 12.72
CA THR A 541 -13.56 -15.48 12.70
C THR A 541 -12.79 -15.43 11.39
N ASP A 542 -12.95 -16.44 10.52
CA ASP A 542 -12.27 -16.57 9.23
C ASP A 542 -13.29 -16.97 8.14
N PRO A 543 -13.36 -16.29 6.98
CA PRO A 543 -14.20 -16.71 5.85
C PRO A 543 -14.04 -18.19 5.45
N MET A 544 -12.86 -18.78 5.63
CA MET A 544 -12.59 -20.19 5.33
C MET A 544 -13.36 -21.17 6.25
N MET A 545 -13.84 -20.71 7.42
CA MET A 545 -14.72 -21.51 8.29
C MET A 545 -16.06 -21.86 7.62
N LEU A 546 -16.47 -21.10 6.59
CA LEU A 546 -17.66 -21.42 5.81
C LEU A 546 -17.53 -22.77 5.09
N LYS A 547 -16.33 -23.24 4.74
CA LYS A 547 -16.14 -24.56 4.13
C LYS A 547 -16.61 -25.69 5.07
N PRO A 548 -15.96 -25.95 6.23
CA PRO A 548 -16.38 -27.04 7.12
C PRO A 548 -17.74 -26.76 7.80
N TYR A 549 -18.22 -25.51 7.84
CA TYR A 549 -19.59 -25.21 8.25
C TYR A 549 -20.62 -25.70 7.23
N LEU A 550 -20.46 -25.36 5.95
CA LEU A 550 -21.38 -25.80 4.90
C LEU A 550 -21.28 -27.31 4.64
N GLU A 551 -20.09 -27.91 4.78
CA GLU A 551 -19.90 -29.37 4.79
C GLU A 551 -20.66 -30.07 5.93
N TYR A 552 -20.99 -29.36 7.02
CA TYR A 552 -21.74 -29.89 8.17
C TYR A 552 -23.25 -29.61 8.10
N VAL A 553 -23.70 -28.50 7.49
CA VAL A 553 -25.13 -28.10 7.48
C VAL A 553 -25.88 -28.35 6.16
N CYS A 554 -25.20 -28.61 5.05
CA CYS A 554 -25.84 -28.92 3.76
C CYS A 554 -26.07 -30.42 3.59
N GLU A 555 -27.05 -30.81 2.78
CA GLU A 555 -27.34 -32.23 2.55
C GLU A 555 -26.22 -32.93 1.73
N PRO A 556 -25.84 -34.19 2.04
CA PRO A 556 -24.76 -34.88 1.36
C PRO A 556 -24.94 -35.00 -0.15
N GLY A 557 -24.19 -34.20 -0.91
CA GLY A 557 -24.23 -34.15 -2.37
C GLY A 557 -25.06 -33.02 -2.97
N GLU A 558 -25.61 -32.10 -2.15
CA GLU A 558 -26.26 -30.87 -2.64
C GLU A 558 -25.25 -29.92 -3.31
N TYR A 559 -24.03 -29.83 -2.76
CA TYR A 559 -22.91 -29.04 -3.26
C TYR A 559 -21.59 -29.80 -3.21
N TYR A 560 -20.59 -29.28 -3.93
CA TYR A 560 -19.19 -29.72 -3.90
C TYR A 560 -18.31 -28.60 -3.33
N PHE A 561 -17.57 -28.92 -2.27
CA PHE A 561 -16.75 -27.98 -1.52
C PHE A 561 -15.28 -28.12 -1.89
N PHE A 562 -14.69 -27.02 -2.36
CA PHE A 562 -13.27 -26.87 -2.63
C PHE A 562 -12.65 -25.96 -1.57
N ASP A 563 -11.35 -25.68 -1.64
CA ASP A 563 -10.65 -24.96 -0.56
C ASP A 563 -10.98 -23.46 -0.49
N GLU A 564 -11.24 -22.80 -1.63
CA GLU A 564 -11.62 -21.37 -1.67
C GLU A 564 -13.08 -21.11 -2.07
N PHE A 565 -13.79 -22.10 -2.61
CA PHE A 565 -15.14 -21.94 -3.17
C PHE A 565 -16.02 -23.21 -3.05
N VAL A 566 -17.33 -23.00 -3.16
CA VAL A 566 -18.35 -24.05 -3.34
C VAL A 566 -18.90 -24.02 -4.78
N SER A 567 -19.29 -25.17 -5.32
CA SER A 567 -19.91 -25.31 -6.64
C SER A 567 -21.07 -26.32 -6.62
N LYS A 568 -21.98 -26.24 -7.60
CA LYS A 568 -22.93 -27.32 -7.92
C LYS A 568 -22.32 -28.42 -8.81
N GLU A 569 -21.11 -28.25 -9.33
CA GLU A 569 -20.43 -29.23 -10.19
C GLU A 569 -19.11 -29.73 -9.61
N LYS A 570 -18.93 -31.06 -9.63
CA LYS A 570 -17.71 -31.72 -9.09
C LYS A 570 -16.44 -31.46 -9.91
N ASN A 571 -16.60 -31.13 -11.19
CA ASN A 571 -15.52 -30.99 -12.17
C ASN A 571 -15.55 -29.62 -12.87
N VAL A 572 -15.96 -28.57 -12.15
CA VAL A 572 -16.07 -27.21 -12.70
C VAL A 572 -14.74 -26.72 -13.25
N LYS A 573 -14.77 -26.06 -14.41
CA LYS A 573 -13.63 -25.33 -14.98
C LYS A 573 -13.89 -23.84 -14.85
N ILE A 574 -12.97 -23.14 -14.19
CA ILE A 574 -13.07 -21.71 -13.96
C ILE A 574 -12.15 -21.02 -14.95
N ASP A 575 -12.69 -20.12 -15.77
CA ASP A 575 -11.96 -19.34 -16.75
C ASP A 575 -11.98 -17.85 -16.39
N HIS A 576 -11.02 -17.47 -15.55
CA HIS A 576 -10.87 -16.09 -15.11
C HIS A 576 -10.34 -15.16 -16.21
N THR A 577 -9.62 -15.69 -17.21
CA THR A 577 -9.15 -14.92 -18.36
C THR A 577 -10.34 -14.35 -19.12
N SER A 578 -11.25 -15.22 -19.58
CA SER A 578 -12.45 -14.78 -20.31
C SER A 578 -13.31 -13.83 -19.49
N GLU A 579 -13.48 -14.08 -18.18
CA GLU A 579 -14.29 -13.23 -17.29
C GLU A 579 -13.67 -11.82 -17.08
N ILE A 580 -12.33 -11.73 -16.97
CA ILE A 580 -11.62 -10.45 -16.83
C ILE A 580 -11.64 -9.67 -18.16
N GLU A 581 -11.47 -10.34 -19.30
CA GLU A 581 -11.58 -9.72 -20.63
C GLU A 581 -12.99 -9.20 -20.90
N GLU A 582 -14.04 -10.02 -20.69
CA GLU A 582 -15.44 -9.61 -20.86
C GLU A 582 -15.82 -8.44 -19.97
N PHE A 583 -15.36 -8.39 -18.72
CA PHE A 583 -15.60 -7.27 -17.81
C PHE A 583 -14.94 -5.97 -18.29
N LEU A 584 -13.69 -6.03 -18.76
CA LEU A 584 -12.98 -4.87 -19.31
C LEU A 584 -13.58 -4.38 -20.64
N LEU A 585 -14.08 -5.30 -21.48
CA LEU A 585 -14.85 -4.97 -22.69
C LEU A 585 -16.18 -4.28 -22.32
N ALA A 586 -16.96 -4.87 -21.41
CA ALA A 586 -18.26 -4.35 -20.99
C ALA A 586 -18.17 -2.98 -20.29
N ALA A 587 -17.02 -2.67 -19.67
CA ALA A 587 -16.75 -1.35 -19.11
C ALA A 587 -16.65 -0.23 -20.17
N GLY A 588 -16.24 -0.56 -21.40
CA GLY A 588 -16.11 0.38 -22.52
C GLY A 588 -15.10 1.53 -22.30
N LYS A 589 -14.31 1.48 -21.23
CA LYS A 589 -13.33 2.50 -20.83
C LYS A 589 -12.22 1.87 -19.97
N PRO A 590 -11.06 2.54 -19.84
CA PRO A 590 -10.08 2.22 -18.81
C PRO A 590 -10.65 2.28 -17.39
N LEU A 591 -10.32 1.26 -16.60
CA LEU A 591 -10.65 1.13 -15.18
C LEU A 591 -9.35 1.07 -14.36
N SER A 592 -9.34 1.69 -13.19
CA SER A 592 -8.28 1.47 -12.19
C SER A 592 -8.23 0.00 -11.73
N TYR A 593 -7.06 -0.45 -11.26
CA TYR A 593 -6.88 -1.77 -10.66
C TYR A 593 -7.91 -2.05 -9.55
N ASP A 594 -8.18 -1.04 -8.71
CA ASP A 594 -9.20 -1.12 -7.67
C ASP A 594 -10.62 -1.25 -8.25
N GLU A 595 -10.99 -0.51 -9.31
CA GLU A 595 -12.29 -0.69 -10.01
C GLU A 595 -12.45 -2.12 -10.59
N ILE A 596 -11.37 -2.74 -11.05
CA ILE A 596 -11.38 -4.11 -11.59
C ILE A 596 -11.55 -5.13 -10.46
N PHE A 597 -10.75 -5.03 -9.40
CA PHE A 597 -10.87 -5.86 -8.20
C PHE A 597 -12.24 -5.70 -7.52
N VAL A 598 -12.82 -4.49 -7.57
CA VAL A 598 -14.19 -4.18 -7.12
C VAL A 598 -15.26 -4.86 -7.96
N GLY A 599 -15.12 -4.84 -9.29
CA GLY A 599 -16.11 -5.41 -10.20
C GLY A 599 -16.08 -6.94 -10.25
N LEU A 600 -14.90 -7.53 -10.05
CA LEU A 600 -14.64 -8.97 -10.11
C LEU A 600 -14.30 -9.54 -8.73
N ALA A 601 -14.93 -9.02 -7.67
CA ALA A 601 -14.56 -9.26 -6.28
C ALA A 601 -14.79 -10.72 -5.80
N HIS A 602 -15.33 -11.61 -6.63
CA HIS A 602 -15.33 -13.05 -6.39
C HIS A 602 -14.02 -13.73 -6.81
N ILE A 603 -13.30 -13.18 -7.79
CA ILE A 603 -11.96 -13.62 -8.17
C ILE A 603 -10.95 -13.12 -7.11
N SER A 604 -9.87 -13.87 -6.86
CA SER A 604 -8.83 -13.44 -5.93
C SER A 604 -8.00 -12.28 -6.50
N LYS A 605 -7.45 -11.45 -5.59
CA LYS A 605 -6.60 -10.31 -5.96
C LYS A 605 -5.34 -10.78 -6.69
N GLU A 606 -4.85 -11.96 -6.34
CA GLU A 606 -3.65 -12.60 -6.87
C GLU A 606 -3.87 -13.03 -8.32
N ILE A 607 -5.03 -13.61 -8.64
CA ILE A 607 -5.41 -14.00 -10.01
C ILE A 607 -5.58 -12.76 -10.89
N ILE A 608 -6.35 -11.75 -10.43
CA ILE A 608 -6.50 -10.48 -11.17
C ILE A 608 -5.14 -9.79 -11.39
N SER A 609 -4.25 -9.78 -10.38
CA SER A 609 -2.91 -9.21 -10.50
C SER A 609 -2.01 -10.00 -11.45
N SER A 610 -2.14 -11.32 -11.52
CA SER A 610 -1.45 -12.15 -12.51
C SER A 610 -1.96 -11.82 -13.92
N GLU A 611 -3.27 -11.89 -14.13
CA GLU A 611 -3.89 -11.72 -15.45
C GLU A 611 -3.56 -10.35 -16.06
N ILE A 612 -3.70 -9.28 -15.29
CA ILE A 612 -3.35 -7.90 -15.70
C ILE A 612 -1.86 -7.75 -16.09
N ARG A 613 -0.98 -8.68 -15.67
CA ARG A 613 0.46 -8.69 -15.99
C ARG A 613 0.85 -9.66 -17.10
N THR A 614 0.09 -10.73 -17.32
CA THR A 614 0.44 -11.81 -18.26
C THR A 614 -0.44 -11.90 -19.48
N ASN A 615 -1.63 -11.29 -19.47
CA ASN A 615 -2.53 -11.28 -20.61
C ASN A 615 -2.21 -10.09 -21.55
N ASP A 616 -1.70 -10.39 -22.74
CA ASP A 616 -1.36 -9.40 -23.77
C ASP A 616 -2.54 -8.50 -24.18
N ASN A 617 -3.79 -8.93 -23.98
CA ASN A 617 -4.99 -8.17 -24.31
C ASN A 617 -5.35 -7.11 -23.26
N ILE A 618 -4.74 -7.16 -22.06
CA ILE A 618 -4.95 -6.15 -21.03
C ILE A 618 -3.86 -5.07 -21.14
N VAL A 619 -4.23 -3.88 -21.60
CA VAL A 619 -3.30 -2.79 -21.87
C VAL A 619 -3.33 -1.75 -20.75
N MET A 620 -2.17 -1.34 -20.24
CA MET A 620 -2.07 -0.22 -19.29
C MET A 620 -2.26 1.12 -20.01
N ASN A 621 -3.23 1.91 -19.52
CA ASN A 621 -3.55 3.25 -20.01
C ASN A 621 -2.72 4.35 -19.33
N TYR A 622 -2.73 4.41 -18.00
CA TYR A 622 -1.89 5.26 -17.14
C TYR A 622 -2.02 4.79 -15.70
N ARG A 623 -1.01 4.98 -14.84
CA ARG A 623 -1.04 4.75 -13.36
C ARG A 623 -2.03 3.67 -12.89
N GLU A 624 -1.72 2.41 -13.20
CA GLU A 624 -2.54 1.25 -12.77
C GLU A 624 -4.02 1.29 -13.22
N HIS A 625 -4.31 1.99 -14.32
CA HIS A 625 -5.57 1.87 -15.06
C HIS A 625 -5.36 1.05 -16.32
N TYR A 626 -6.27 0.11 -16.59
CA TYR A 626 -6.17 -0.91 -17.63
C TYR A 626 -7.45 -0.99 -18.46
N PHE A 627 -7.34 -1.49 -19.69
CA PHE A 627 -8.45 -1.66 -20.63
C PHE A 627 -8.20 -2.86 -21.55
N HIS A 628 -9.26 -3.42 -22.14
CA HIS A 628 -9.13 -4.48 -23.14
C HIS A 628 -8.65 -3.92 -24.49
N TYR A 629 -7.70 -4.60 -25.12
CA TYR A 629 -7.06 -4.16 -26.37
C TYR A 629 -8.07 -3.90 -27.49
N ASP A 630 -9.09 -4.74 -27.64
CA ASP A 630 -10.09 -4.61 -28.72
C ASP A 630 -11.01 -3.39 -28.60
N LEU A 631 -10.94 -2.62 -27.50
CA LEU A 631 -11.55 -1.29 -27.47
C LEU A 631 -10.79 -0.31 -28.40
N PHE A 632 -9.49 -0.49 -28.62
CA PHE A 632 -8.63 0.42 -29.35
C PHE A 632 -8.92 0.41 -30.86
N GLU A 633 -9.47 1.51 -31.38
CA GLU A 633 -9.78 1.66 -32.79
C GLU A 633 -8.52 1.97 -33.60
N PHE A 634 -8.00 0.99 -34.36
CA PHE A 634 -6.78 1.15 -35.14
C PHE A 634 -6.82 0.39 -36.47
N SER A 635 -6.91 1.12 -37.58
CA SER A 635 -6.93 0.53 -38.93
C SER A 635 -5.53 0.21 -39.46
N SER A 636 -5.46 -0.49 -40.60
CA SER A 636 -4.19 -0.67 -41.33
C SER A 636 -3.68 0.63 -41.94
N GLU A 637 -4.56 1.55 -42.33
CA GLU A 637 -4.19 2.86 -42.89
C GLU A 637 -3.54 3.75 -41.83
N ASP A 638 -4.10 3.78 -40.61
CA ASP A 638 -3.47 4.42 -39.46
C ASP A 638 -2.11 3.78 -39.13
N ALA A 639 -2.03 2.45 -39.16
CA ALA A 639 -0.81 1.71 -38.83
C ALA A 639 0.34 1.96 -39.82
N ASP A 640 0.06 2.03 -41.12
CA ASP A 640 1.07 2.36 -42.13
C ASP A 640 1.43 3.86 -42.10
N ARG A 641 0.48 4.76 -41.82
CA ARG A 641 0.78 6.22 -41.67
C ARG A 641 1.62 6.52 -40.42
N ILE A 642 1.35 5.86 -39.29
CA ILE A 642 2.20 5.97 -38.09
C ILE A 642 3.56 5.28 -38.31
N THR A 643 3.61 4.19 -39.09
CA THR A 643 4.88 3.58 -39.54
C THR A 643 5.70 4.55 -40.40
N GLU A 644 5.07 5.38 -41.24
CA GLU A 644 5.76 6.43 -42.00
C GLU A 644 6.34 7.50 -41.07
N TYR A 645 5.57 8.01 -40.11
CA TYR A 645 6.06 9.02 -39.15
C TYR A 645 7.29 8.52 -38.36
N ILE A 646 7.24 7.28 -37.85
CA ILE A 646 8.33 6.68 -37.08
C ILE A 646 9.57 6.49 -37.96
N ASN A 647 9.43 6.00 -39.21
CA ASN A 647 10.58 5.84 -40.09
C ASN A 647 11.20 7.17 -40.51
N GLN A 648 10.39 8.20 -40.79
CA GLN A 648 10.90 9.55 -41.13
C GLN A 648 11.81 10.08 -40.01
N GLU A 649 11.37 10.00 -38.75
CA GLU A 649 12.18 10.47 -37.62
C GLU A 649 13.43 9.58 -37.39
N ILE A 650 13.31 8.24 -37.49
CA ILE A 650 14.49 7.34 -37.36
C ILE A 650 15.49 7.53 -38.52
N ASP A 651 15.05 7.86 -39.73
CA ASP A 651 15.95 8.09 -40.86
C ASP A 651 16.61 9.49 -40.84
N GLU A 652 16.06 10.44 -40.07
CA GLU A 652 16.63 11.78 -39.83
C GLU A 652 17.55 11.82 -38.59
N GLU A 653 17.13 11.26 -37.46
CA GLU A 653 17.79 11.35 -36.14
C GLU A 653 18.51 10.06 -35.70
N GLY A 654 18.23 8.93 -36.35
CA GLY A 654 18.67 7.58 -35.94
C GLY A 654 17.83 6.95 -34.81
N TYR A 655 16.85 7.68 -34.28
CA TYR A 655 15.87 7.24 -33.28
C TYR A 655 14.57 8.05 -33.47
N CYS A 656 13.48 7.68 -32.80
CA CYS A 656 12.21 8.40 -32.85
C CYS A 656 11.65 8.63 -31.44
N ILE A 657 10.89 9.71 -31.23
CA ILE A 657 10.30 10.04 -29.93
C ILE A 657 8.77 10.00 -30.00
N TRP A 658 8.17 9.19 -29.10
CA TRP A 658 6.74 8.98 -29.03
C TRP A 658 5.94 10.29 -28.89
N SER A 659 6.32 11.19 -27.99
CA SER A 659 5.62 12.47 -27.80
C SER A 659 5.63 13.37 -29.05
N ARG A 660 6.64 13.27 -29.92
CA ARG A 660 6.67 13.98 -31.23
C ARG A 660 5.72 13.33 -32.23
N VAL A 661 5.77 12.00 -32.37
CA VAL A 661 4.82 11.23 -33.21
C VAL A 661 3.38 11.48 -32.78
N PHE A 662 3.09 11.45 -31.47
CA PHE A 662 1.77 11.74 -30.92
C PHE A 662 1.35 13.19 -31.10
N GLY A 663 2.30 14.14 -31.06
CA GLY A 663 2.07 15.53 -31.44
C GLY A 663 1.64 15.67 -32.91
N ARG A 664 2.32 14.97 -33.82
CA ARG A 664 2.00 14.92 -35.25
C ARG A 664 0.64 14.27 -35.50
N MET A 665 0.34 13.14 -34.86
CA MET A 665 -0.96 12.45 -34.94
C MET A 665 -2.14 13.37 -34.56
N LYS A 666 -1.99 14.24 -33.55
CA LYS A 666 -3.04 15.21 -33.17
C LYS A 666 -3.35 16.26 -34.24
N VAL A 667 -2.38 16.59 -35.09
CA VAL A 667 -2.56 17.56 -36.18
C VAL A 667 -3.04 16.87 -37.46
N GLU A 668 -2.47 15.71 -37.76
CA GLU A 668 -2.61 15.03 -39.05
C GLU A 668 -3.65 13.90 -39.10
N MET A 669 -4.04 13.36 -37.94
CA MET A 669 -4.96 12.22 -37.79
C MET A 669 -6.04 12.50 -36.71
N PRO A 670 -6.79 13.62 -36.79
CA PRO A 670 -7.70 14.03 -35.71
C PRO A 670 -8.81 13.01 -35.44
N LEU A 671 -9.34 12.32 -36.45
CA LEU A 671 -10.38 11.30 -36.29
C LEU A 671 -9.89 10.09 -35.47
N PHE A 672 -8.67 9.60 -35.75
CA PHE A 672 -8.05 8.52 -34.96
C PHE A 672 -7.90 8.92 -33.47
N ILE A 673 -7.58 10.19 -33.21
CA ILE A 673 -7.46 10.74 -31.84
C ILE A 673 -8.84 10.95 -31.18
N GLU A 674 -9.87 11.31 -31.94
CA GLU A 674 -11.25 11.45 -31.46
C GLU A 674 -11.86 10.09 -31.08
N ASN A 675 -11.73 9.09 -31.96
CA ASN A 675 -12.20 7.73 -31.69
C ASN A 675 -11.54 7.13 -30.45
N ASN A 676 -10.22 7.35 -30.27
CA ASN A 676 -9.47 6.85 -29.11
C ASN A 676 -9.39 7.84 -27.93
N SER A 677 -10.26 8.85 -27.87
CA SER A 677 -10.16 9.98 -26.92
C SER A 677 -10.37 9.62 -25.44
N TYR A 678 -10.86 8.42 -25.13
CA TYR A 678 -10.94 7.87 -23.77
C TYR A 678 -9.60 7.27 -23.28
N LEU A 679 -8.59 7.17 -24.15
CA LEU A 679 -7.23 6.73 -23.81
C LEU A 679 -6.29 7.91 -23.56
N SER A 680 -5.25 7.65 -22.78
CA SER A 680 -4.12 8.56 -22.60
C SER A 680 -3.09 8.38 -23.73
N SER A 681 -2.14 9.32 -23.83
CA SER A 681 -0.94 9.19 -24.67
C SER A 681 -0.26 7.82 -24.50
N LEU A 682 -0.15 7.34 -23.25
CA LEU A 682 0.50 6.07 -22.92
C LEU A 682 -0.37 4.85 -23.28
N GLY A 683 -1.71 4.94 -23.17
CA GLY A 683 -2.61 3.89 -23.65
C GLY A 683 -2.52 3.71 -25.16
N ILE A 684 -2.60 4.82 -25.90
CA ILE A 684 -2.44 4.85 -27.36
C ILE A 684 -1.06 4.32 -27.78
N ARG A 685 0.02 4.79 -27.12
CA ARG A 685 1.40 4.28 -27.31
C ARG A 685 1.46 2.76 -27.17
N ASN A 686 0.92 2.22 -26.07
CA ASN A 686 1.08 0.81 -25.73
C ASN A 686 0.31 -0.10 -26.70
N SER A 687 -0.89 0.32 -27.14
CA SER A 687 -1.64 -0.43 -28.15
C SER A 687 -0.99 -0.39 -29.54
N ILE A 688 -0.40 0.75 -29.94
CA ILE A 688 0.41 0.86 -31.16
C ILE A 688 1.66 -0.01 -31.05
N ALA A 689 2.34 0.00 -29.90
CA ALA A 689 3.51 -0.84 -29.64
C ALA A 689 3.20 -2.34 -29.73
N LYS A 690 2.07 -2.81 -29.18
CA LYS A 690 1.59 -4.19 -29.38
C LYS A 690 1.42 -4.52 -30.86
N LYS A 691 0.74 -3.65 -31.63
CA LYS A 691 0.45 -3.87 -33.06
C LYS A 691 1.68 -3.79 -33.96
N LEU A 692 2.63 -2.89 -33.67
CA LEU A 692 3.83 -2.61 -34.48
C LEU A 692 5.11 -3.28 -33.93
N SER A 693 5.00 -4.14 -32.91
CA SER A 693 6.08 -4.92 -32.31
C SER A 693 6.93 -5.71 -33.32
N GLY A 694 6.33 -6.16 -34.42
CA GLY A 694 7.02 -6.81 -35.54
C GLY A 694 7.79 -5.87 -36.48
N ARG A 695 7.79 -4.55 -36.23
CA ARG A 695 8.50 -3.51 -37.00
C ARG A 695 9.45 -2.68 -36.12
N PHE A 696 9.05 -2.35 -34.89
CA PHE A 696 9.75 -1.40 -34.01
C PHE A 696 9.85 -1.88 -32.55
N THR A 697 10.87 -1.39 -31.83
CA THR A 697 10.99 -1.44 -30.37
C THR A 697 10.50 -0.13 -29.75
N PHE A 698 9.90 -0.22 -28.55
CA PHE A 698 9.26 0.92 -27.86
C PHE A 698 9.74 0.99 -26.39
N GLU A 699 10.83 1.70 -26.13
CA GLU A 699 11.49 1.82 -24.82
C GLU A 699 11.23 3.21 -24.20
N SER A 700 10.25 3.31 -23.29
CA SER A 700 9.78 4.59 -22.74
C SER A 700 9.36 5.55 -23.89
N GLU A 701 9.78 6.81 -23.89
CA GLU A 701 9.54 7.74 -25.01
C GLU A 701 10.31 7.39 -26.30
N VAL A 702 11.31 6.50 -26.26
CA VAL A 702 12.17 6.20 -27.42
C VAL A 702 11.61 5.04 -28.25
N ILE A 703 11.66 5.20 -29.58
CA ILE A 703 11.24 4.21 -30.58
C ILE A 703 12.43 3.89 -31.49
N GLY A 704 12.70 2.60 -31.69
CA GLY A 704 13.80 2.09 -32.52
C GLY A 704 13.32 1.05 -33.54
N LYS A 705 14.17 0.72 -34.52
CA LYS A 705 13.89 -0.36 -35.50
C LYS A 705 14.08 -1.73 -34.83
N LEU A 706 13.26 -2.72 -35.18
CA LEU A 706 13.32 -4.05 -34.55
C LEU A 706 14.73 -4.66 -34.68
N GLY A 707 15.29 -5.11 -33.55
CA GLY A 707 16.66 -5.64 -33.46
C GLY A 707 17.76 -4.58 -33.32
N GLN A 708 17.43 -3.28 -33.37
CA GLN A 708 18.34 -2.16 -33.09
C GLN A 708 17.99 -1.54 -31.74
N SER A 709 18.48 -2.14 -30.65
CA SER A 709 18.31 -1.61 -29.29
C SER A 709 19.18 -0.37 -29.08
N ILE A 710 18.61 0.82 -29.28
CA ILE A 710 19.27 2.08 -28.92
C ILE A 710 18.90 2.47 -27.49
N ASN A 711 19.86 2.33 -26.57
CA ASN A 711 19.67 2.79 -25.20
C ASN A 711 19.77 4.33 -25.09
N MET A 712 19.40 4.88 -23.94
CA MET A 712 19.39 6.34 -23.73
C MET A 712 20.77 7.00 -23.93
N ALA A 713 21.89 6.30 -23.69
CA ALA A 713 23.21 6.84 -24.00
C ALA A 713 23.42 6.97 -25.52
N GLY A 714 23.02 5.96 -26.30
CA GLY A 714 23.04 6.04 -27.78
C GLY A 714 22.19 7.20 -28.31
N VAL A 715 21.02 7.44 -27.74
CA VAL A 715 20.14 8.58 -28.07
C VAL A 715 20.85 9.92 -27.80
N TYR A 716 21.50 10.08 -26.64
CA TYR A 716 22.28 11.29 -26.33
C TYR A 716 23.53 11.44 -27.21
N SER A 717 24.18 10.35 -27.59
CA SER A 717 25.33 10.36 -28.51
C SER A 717 24.93 10.83 -29.91
N LEU A 718 23.82 10.32 -30.45
CA LEU A 718 23.24 10.77 -31.72
C LEU A 718 22.76 12.22 -31.66
N TYR A 719 22.02 12.62 -30.62
CA TYR A 719 21.65 14.02 -30.41
C TYR A 719 22.88 14.94 -30.44
N GLY A 720 23.94 14.54 -29.71
CA GLY A 720 25.22 15.24 -29.70
C GLY A 720 25.83 15.41 -31.08
N ARG A 721 25.69 14.41 -31.95
CA ARG A 721 26.21 14.40 -33.33
C ARG A 721 25.37 15.21 -34.31
N HIS A 722 24.05 15.16 -34.21
CA HIS A 722 23.13 15.73 -35.21
C HIS A 722 22.79 17.21 -34.94
N HIS A 723 22.77 17.64 -33.67
CA HIS A 723 22.31 18.99 -33.29
C HIS A 723 23.44 19.96 -32.94
N ALA A 724 24.70 19.52 -32.91
CA ALA A 724 25.80 20.41 -32.53
C ALA A 724 26.13 21.43 -33.65
N PRO A 725 26.29 22.73 -33.34
CA PRO A 725 26.38 23.30 -31.98
C PRO A 725 25.02 23.60 -31.32
N PHE A 726 24.90 23.29 -30.03
CA PHE A 726 23.70 23.51 -29.19
C PHE A 726 24.05 24.12 -27.82
N SER A 727 23.04 24.65 -27.13
CA SER A 727 23.17 25.25 -25.79
C SER A 727 22.83 24.30 -24.65
N ASP A 728 23.12 24.73 -23.41
CA ASP A 728 22.70 24.02 -22.20
C ASP A 728 21.18 23.98 -22.04
N ASN A 729 20.48 25.02 -22.49
CA ASN A 729 19.01 25.04 -22.55
C ASN A 729 18.45 23.98 -23.51
N ASP A 730 19.08 23.74 -24.65
CA ASP A 730 18.59 22.77 -25.64
C ASP A 730 18.72 21.34 -25.10
N VAL A 731 19.87 21.01 -24.49
CA VAL A 731 20.08 19.75 -23.77
C VAL A 731 19.11 19.60 -22.60
N TYR A 732 18.80 20.70 -21.89
CA TYR A 732 17.80 20.69 -20.82
C TYR A 732 16.40 20.35 -21.36
N LEU A 733 15.96 21.01 -22.43
CA LEU A 733 14.66 20.73 -23.07
C LEU A 733 14.59 19.29 -23.59
N PHE A 734 15.61 18.83 -24.31
CA PHE A 734 15.73 17.44 -24.76
C PHE A 734 15.65 16.45 -23.60
N SER A 735 16.31 16.73 -22.46
CA SER A 735 16.23 15.88 -21.27
C SER A 735 14.82 15.79 -20.68
N LYS A 736 14.00 16.84 -20.83
CA LYS A 736 12.59 16.81 -20.39
C LYS A 736 11.68 16.06 -21.36
N GLU A 737 12.08 15.95 -22.62
CA GLU A 737 11.43 15.15 -23.65
C GLU A 737 11.74 13.64 -23.46
N VAL A 738 13.02 13.23 -23.42
CA VAL A 738 13.40 11.80 -23.48
C VAL A 738 13.65 11.11 -22.13
N SER A 739 14.06 11.84 -21.09
CA SER A 739 14.65 11.24 -19.87
C SER A 739 14.16 11.85 -18.55
N GLY A 740 13.09 12.65 -18.57
CA GLY A 740 12.53 13.34 -17.40
C GLY A 740 13.44 14.41 -16.77
N GLY A 741 14.63 14.65 -17.31
CA GLY A 741 15.65 15.57 -16.80
C GLY A 741 17.01 14.94 -16.49
N VAL A 742 17.27 13.70 -16.93
CA VAL A 742 18.55 13.00 -16.72
C VAL A 742 19.43 13.13 -17.97
N ILE A 743 20.52 13.88 -17.86
CA ILE A 743 21.43 14.17 -18.97
C ILE A 743 22.62 13.20 -18.93
N TYR A 744 22.87 12.53 -20.06
CA TYR A 744 23.97 11.59 -20.23
C TYR A 744 25.19 12.32 -20.81
N PHE A 745 25.91 13.06 -19.96
CA PHE A 745 27.03 13.91 -20.39
C PHE A 745 28.17 13.13 -21.06
N ASP A 746 28.54 11.95 -20.55
CA ASP A 746 29.57 11.11 -21.16
C ASP A 746 29.23 10.71 -22.61
N ALA A 747 27.94 10.47 -22.89
CA ALA A 747 27.47 10.14 -24.24
C ALA A 747 27.48 11.35 -25.18
N LEU A 748 27.16 12.55 -24.67
CA LEU A 748 27.34 13.79 -25.43
C LEU A 748 28.83 14.01 -25.77
N ALA A 749 29.75 13.68 -24.85
CA ALA A 749 31.20 13.85 -25.01
C ALA A 749 31.86 12.85 -26.00
N GLU A 750 31.12 11.85 -26.48
CA GLU A 750 31.56 11.00 -27.60
C GLU A 750 31.78 11.84 -28.86
N ASN A 751 30.78 12.66 -29.22
CA ASN A 751 30.73 13.47 -30.44
C ASN A 751 30.95 14.97 -30.22
N THR A 752 30.84 15.49 -28.99
CA THR A 752 30.91 16.93 -28.69
C THR A 752 31.96 17.29 -27.65
N VAL A 753 32.25 18.59 -27.56
CA VAL A 753 33.01 19.22 -26.47
C VAL A 753 32.22 20.43 -25.96
N ARG A 754 32.12 20.56 -24.64
CA ARG A 754 31.53 21.73 -24.00
C ARG A 754 32.56 22.85 -23.89
N VAL A 755 32.41 23.90 -24.69
CA VAL A 755 33.38 25.01 -24.78
C VAL A 755 33.04 26.18 -23.85
N SER A 756 31.81 26.28 -23.36
CA SER A 756 31.41 27.25 -22.34
C SER A 756 30.25 26.72 -21.52
N ARG A 757 29.70 27.54 -20.61
CA ARG A 757 28.43 27.19 -19.93
C ARG A 757 27.33 26.87 -20.94
N GLU A 758 27.19 27.71 -21.96
CA GLU A 758 26.01 27.82 -22.82
C GLU A 758 26.27 27.29 -24.25
N LEU A 759 27.40 26.62 -24.49
CA LEU A 759 27.78 26.13 -25.82
C LEU A 759 28.52 24.78 -25.80
N PHE A 760 28.00 23.85 -26.58
CA PHE A 760 28.63 22.60 -26.99
C PHE A 760 28.87 22.63 -28.50
N VAL A 761 29.99 22.08 -28.96
CA VAL A 761 30.37 22.02 -30.40
C VAL A 761 30.83 20.61 -30.77
N LEU A 762 30.81 20.29 -32.07
CA LEU A 762 31.36 19.03 -32.58
C LEU A 762 32.85 18.89 -32.22
N LYS A 763 33.23 17.70 -31.78
CA LYS A 763 34.59 17.33 -31.37
C LYS A 763 35.63 17.51 -32.47
N GLU A 764 35.24 17.29 -33.72
CA GLU A 764 36.07 17.51 -34.91
C GLU A 764 36.37 19.00 -35.21
N HIS A 765 35.72 19.94 -34.52
CA HIS A 765 36.03 21.37 -34.61
C HIS A 765 37.05 21.86 -33.56
N ILE A 766 37.66 20.97 -32.76
CA ILE A 766 38.68 21.32 -31.76
C ILE A 766 39.89 20.38 -31.87
N GLU A 767 41.08 20.98 -31.97
CA GLU A 767 42.35 20.27 -31.83
C GLU A 767 43.01 20.64 -30.49
N PHE A 768 43.27 19.64 -29.64
CA PHE A 768 43.93 19.83 -28.35
C PHE A 768 45.41 19.40 -28.43
N ASP A 769 46.35 20.33 -28.24
CA ASP A 769 47.73 19.96 -27.93
C ASP A 769 47.81 19.45 -26.48
N ILE A 770 47.59 18.15 -26.32
CA ILE A 770 47.59 17.48 -25.02
C ILE A 770 48.90 17.69 -24.26
N GLN A 771 50.05 17.84 -24.95
CA GLN A 771 51.34 18.01 -24.29
C GLN A 771 51.50 19.40 -23.72
N GLU A 772 51.22 20.45 -24.50
CA GLU A 772 51.31 21.83 -24.01
C GLU A 772 50.18 22.18 -23.01
N ILE A 773 48.99 21.56 -23.11
CA ILE A 773 47.91 21.76 -22.13
C ILE A 773 48.24 21.05 -20.79
N ASP A 774 48.67 19.78 -20.80
CA ASP A 774 49.07 19.10 -19.55
C ASP A 774 50.29 19.79 -18.91
N LYS A 775 51.23 20.29 -19.71
CA LYS A 775 52.33 21.15 -19.28
C LYS A 775 51.85 22.48 -18.67
N ALA A 776 50.83 23.12 -19.22
CA ALA A 776 50.22 24.30 -18.60
C ALA A 776 49.58 23.94 -17.24
N LEU A 777 48.81 22.86 -17.16
CA LEU A 777 48.23 22.35 -15.91
C LEU A 777 49.30 22.04 -14.84
N SER A 778 50.49 21.62 -15.25
CA SER A 778 51.60 21.36 -14.32
C SER A 778 52.04 22.58 -13.50
N THR A 779 51.78 23.82 -13.96
CA THR A 779 52.18 25.04 -13.22
C THR A 779 51.29 25.35 -12.01
N TYR A 780 50.12 24.74 -11.92
CA TYR A 780 49.11 25.00 -10.88
C TYR A 780 49.26 24.06 -9.67
N LEU A 781 49.68 22.80 -9.91
CA LEU A 781 49.76 21.75 -8.89
C LEU A 781 51.06 21.81 -8.07
N ILE A 782 51.12 22.77 -7.14
CA ILE A 782 52.18 22.88 -6.11
C ILE A 782 51.91 21.91 -4.93
N THR A 783 50.64 21.63 -4.65
CA THR A 783 50.16 20.65 -3.66
C THR A 783 49.35 19.55 -4.35
N GLY A 784 49.10 18.43 -3.64
CA GLY A 784 48.63 17.17 -4.25
C GLY A 784 47.32 17.22 -5.05
N TYR A 785 46.49 18.24 -4.84
CA TYR A 785 45.34 18.61 -5.66
C TYR A 785 45.18 20.14 -5.66
N MET A 786 44.35 20.65 -6.57
CA MET A 786 43.83 22.02 -6.60
C MET A 786 42.33 21.99 -6.84
N LEU A 787 41.53 22.81 -6.14
CA LEU A 787 40.08 22.88 -6.38
C LEU A 787 39.80 23.57 -7.72
N ILE A 788 38.82 23.09 -8.50
CA ILE A 788 38.59 23.56 -9.87
C ILE A 788 38.18 25.05 -9.93
N LYS A 789 37.56 25.55 -8.85
CA LYS A 789 37.23 26.97 -8.63
C LYS A 789 38.45 27.89 -8.40
N ASP A 790 39.59 27.33 -8.03
CA ASP A 790 40.80 28.08 -7.67
C ASP A 790 41.78 28.19 -8.87
N VAL A 791 41.39 27.66 -10.05
CA VAL A 791 42.08 27.88 -11.33
C VAL A 791 41.68 29.27 -11.87
N ASP A 792 42.42 30.30 -11.46
CA ASP A 792 42.07 31.71 -11.63
C ASP A 792 42.53 32.35 -12.96
N SER A 793 43.38 31.65 -13.72
CA SER A 793 44.03 32.15 -14.93
C SER A 793 44.22 31.04 -15.95
N PHE A 794 44.08 31.35 -17.24
CA PHE A 794 44.31 30.43 -18.36
C PHE A 794 45.40 30.92 -19.33
N LEU A 795 46.20 31.92 -18.95
CA LEU A 795 47.18 32.58 -19.83
C LEU A 795 48.30 31.67 -20.37
N MET A 796 48.51 30.49 -19.77
CA MET A 796 49.51 29.50 -20.20
C MET A 796 48.94 28.44 -21.16
N PHE A 797 47.63 28.41 -21.40
CA PHE A 797 46.99 27.41 -22.25
C PHE A 797 47.08 27.82 -23.74
N PRO A 798 47.28 26.86 -24.66
CA PRO A 798 47.30 27.15 -26.09
C PRO A 798 45.91 27.57 -26.61
N ASN A 799 45.90 28.43 -27.64
CA ASN A 799 44.67 28.82 -28.33
C ASN A 799 44.12 27.66 -29.16
N ILE A 800 42.93 27.19 -28.80
CA ILE A 800 42.20 26.07 -29.45
C ILE A 800 40.93 26.55 -30.19
N GLY A 801 40.87 27.83 -30.55
CA GLY A 801 39.72 28.46 -31.22
C GLY A 801 38.62 28.95 -30.26
N TYR A 802 38.67 28.56 -28.99
CA TYR A 802 37.71 28.93 -27.94
C TYR A 802 38.44 29.47 -26.71
N GLU A 803 37.78 30.37 -25.96
CA GLU A 803 38.33 30.95 -24.73
C GLU A 803 38.30 29.93 -23.58
N TRP A 804 39.46 29.67 -22.97
CA TRP A 804 39.58 28.73 -21.87
C TRP A 804 38.83 29.21 -20.63
N ASN A 805 38.03 28.30 -20.06
CA ASN A 805 37.20 28.51 -18.88
C ASN A 805 36.94 27.15 -18.21
N ILE A 806 36.32 27.15 -17.02
CA ILE A 806 36.11 25.94 -16.22
C ILE A 806 35.33 24.83 -16.95
N PHE A 807 34.40 25.12 -17.86
CA PHE A 807 33.61 24.11 -18.58
C PHE A 807 34.40 23.44 -19.71
N LEU A 808 35.26 24.20 -20.40
CA LEU A 808 36.22 23.67 -21.38
C LEU A 808 37.33 22.87 -20.68
N LEU A 809 37.77 23.32 -19.50
CA LEU A 809 38.69 22.56 -18.65
C LEU A 809 38.06 21.27 -18.12
N GLU A 810 36.79 21.27 -17.68
CA GLU A 810 36.04 20.05 -17.31
C GLU A 810 36.06 19.04 -18.46
N SER A 811 35.68 19.46 -19.67
CA SER A 811 35.69 18.61 -20.86
C SER A 811 37.09 18.03 -21.16
N TYR A 812 38.13 18.86 -21.06
CA TYR A 812 39.50 18.43 -21.31
C TYR A 812 40.01 17.41 -20.27
N LEU A 813 39.78 17.66 -18.98
CA LEU A 813 40.26 16.82 -17.89
C LEU A 813 39.56 15.45 -17.81
N LEU A 814 38.28 15.40 -18.17
CA LEU A 814 37.50 14.14 -18.17
C LEU A 814 37.85 13.24 -19.35
N HIS A 815 38.10 13.80 -20.55
CA HIS A 815 38.13 13.00 -21.79
C HIS A 815 39.43 13.09 -22.63
N TYR A 816 40.37 13.99 -22.33
CA TYR A 816 41.55 14.25 -23.19
C TYR A 816 42.91 14.24 -22.48
N SER A 817 43.01 14.79 -21.27
CA SER A 817 44.28 14.88 -20.53
C SER A 817 44.91 13.51 -20.27
N LYS A 818 46.23 13.41 -20.35
CA LYS A 818 46.98 12.16 -20.10
C LYS A 818 47.59 12.13 -18.70
N GLU A 819 48.07 13.27 -18.20
CA GLU A 819 48.69 13.36 -16.88
C GLU A 819 47.73 13.80 -15.76
N TYR A 820 46.61 14.43 -16.08
CA TYR A 820 45.70 15.04 -15.11
C TYR A 820 44.25 14.54 -15.22
N ALA A 821 43.48 14.70 -14.14
CA ALA A 821 42.06 14.34 -14.08
C ALA A 821 41.27 15.40 -13.30
N LEU A 822 39.95 15.40 -13.50
CA LEU A 822 38.99 16.09 -12.63
C LEU A 822 38.34 15.05 -11.72
N CYS A 823 38.64 15.07 -10.42
CA CYS A 823 37.87 14.36 -9.41
C CYS A 823 36.63 15.18 -9.06
N ASN A 824 35.44 14.71 -9.43
CA ASN A 824 34.16 15.35 -9.13
C ASN A 824 33.09 14.32 -8.68
N ASN A 825 31.87 14.80 -8.38
CA ASN A 825 30.70 13.96 -8.11
C ASN A 825 29.73 13.88 -9.31
N GLY A 826 30.25 13.94 -10.54
CA GLY A 826 29.48 14.04 -11.79
C GLY A 826 29.17 15.48 -12.21
N GLN A 827 28.78 15.65 -13.48
CA GLN A 827 28.66 16.95 -14.17
C GLN A 827 27.30 17.65 -14.00
N SER A 828 27.22 18.94 -14.34
CA SER A 828 25.97 19.71 -14.39
C SER A 828 25.94 20.80 -15.45
N LEU A 829 24.74 21.24 -15.86
CA LEU A 829 24.59 22.39 -16.75
C LEU A 829 24.96 23.72 -16.08
N ASN A 830 24.73 23.89 -14.78
CA ASN A 830 24.87 25.21 -14.15
C ASN A 830 26.28 25.52 -13.63
N ASN A 831 27.04 24.52 -13.20
CA ASN A 831 28.39 24.70 -12.69
C ASN A 831 29.24 23.44 -12.86
N VAL A 832 30.54 23.67 -12.99
CA VAL A 832 31.60 22.69 -12.70
C VAL A 832 31.81 22.67 -11.18
N ALA A 833 32.29 21.54 -10.66
CA ALA A 833 32.72 21.37 -9.28
C ALA A 833 33.73 20.21 -9.19
N GLY A 834 34.59 20.20 -8.17
CA GLY A 834 35.59 19.15 -7.97
C GLY A 834 37.02 19.68 -7.84
N ALA A 835 38.00 18.80 -8.08
CA ALA A 835 39.42 19.14 -8.00
C ALA A 835 40.23 18.57 -9.17
N LEU A 836 41.17 19.38 -9.65
CA LEU A 836 42.26 19.00 -10.52
C LEU A 836 43.27 18.15 -9.72
N VAL A 837 43.56 16.95 -10.22
CA VAL A 837 44.55 16.02 -9.62
C VAL A 837 45.50 15.49 -10.69
N LYS A 838 46.70 15.04 -10.29
CA LYS A 838 47.59 14.27 -11.16
C LYS A 838 47.23 12.79 -11.08
N LYS A 839 47.06 12.13 -12.22
CA LYS A 839 46.70 10.70 -12.33
C LYS A 839 47.79 9.82 -11.71
N GLY A 840 47.42 8.91 -10.81
CA GLY A 840 48.38 8.03 -10.10
C GLY A 840 49.10 8.76 -8.96
N GLY A 841 48.40 9.67 -8.29
CA GLY A 841 48.92 10.52 -7.21
C GLY A 841 48.54 10.01 -5.83
N ASN A 842 48.42 10.95 -4.88
CA ASN A 842 47.92 10.68 -3.52
C ASN A 842 46.41 10.96 -3.37
N PHE A 843 45.74 11.35 -4.45
CA PHE A 843 44.37 11.86 -4.48
C PHE A 843 43.65 11.39 -5.76
N ASP A 844 43.64 10.07 -5.98
CA ASP A 844 43.02 9.48 -7.17
C ASP A 844 41.49 9.30 -7.00
N GLU A 845 40.97 9.24 -5.76
CA GLU A 845 39.53 9.16 -5.47
C GLU A 845 38.98 10.54 -5.02
N PHE A 846 37.79 10.90 -5.52
CA PHE A 846 37.12 12.17 -5.14
C PHE A 846 36.84 12.29 -3.63
N GLU A 847 36.65 11.17 -2.96
CA GLU A 847 36.50 11.11 -1.50
C GLU A 847 37.79 11.40 -0.72
N ASP A 848 38.98 11.17 -1.27
CA ASP A 848 40.25 11.54 -0.61
C ASP A 848 40.42 13.06 -0.59
N VAL A 849 40.09 13.71 -1.71
CA VAL A 849 40.04 15.18 -1.82
C VAL A 849 39.03 15.74 -0.81
N CYS A 850 37.81 15.20 -0.78
CA CYS A 850 36.81 15.60 0.22
C CYS A 850 37.31 15.37 1.64
N ALA A 851 37.95 14.23 1.93
CA ALA A 851 38.43 13.88 3.26
C ALA A 851 39.52 14.83 3.78
N ASP A 852 40.47 15.23 2.93
CA ASP A 852 41.51 16.19 3.32
C ASP A 852 40.96 17.61 3.48
N VAL A 853 40.10 18.08 2.56
CA VAL A 853 39.41 19.39 2.68
C VAL A 853 38.58 19.46 3.96
N LEU A 854 37.86 18.38 4.30
CA LEU A 854 37.12 18.27 5.56
C LEU A 854 38.05 18.20 6.77
N ALA A 855 39.14 17.44 6.71
CA ALA A 855 40.05 17.30 7.83
C ALA A 855 40.74 18.63 8.18
N ASN A 856 41.09 19.43 7.16
CA ASN A 856 41.78 20.71 7.29
C ASN A 856 40.84 21.90 7.49
N GLY A 857 39.57 21.79 7.09
CA GLY A 857 38.55 22.84 7.25
C GLY A 857 37.98 22.95 8.67
N TYR A 858 37.55 24.15 9.06
CA TYR A 858 36.89 24.45 10.34
C TYR A 858 35.40 24.02 10.35
N VAL A 859 35.14 22.74 10.05
CA VAL A 859 33.79 22.16 9.95
C VAL A 859 33.58 21.02 10.96
N GLU A 860 32.35 20.88 11.45
CA GLU A 860 31.93 19.75 12.27
C GLU A 860 31.68 18.51 11.39
N LEU A 861 32.26 17.36 11.75
CA LEU A 861 32.20 16.14 10.92
C LEU A 861 30.89 15.34 11.14
N ASN A 862 29.77 16.07 10.99
CA ASN A 862 28.40 15.55 10.84
C ASN A 862 27.93 15.74 9.38
N LYS A 863 26.97 14.92 8.95
CA LYS A 863 26.54 14.81 7.54
C LYS A 863 26.03 16.12 6.91
N SER A 864 25.29 16.94 7.66
CA SER A 864 24.70 18.17 7.10
C SER A 864 25.75 19.26 6.93
N ALA A 865 26.49 19.59 7.99
CA ALA A 865 27.53 20.62 7.95
C ALA A 865 28.63 20.29 6.93
N THR A 866 28.94 19.00 6.78
CA THR A 866 29.90 18.48 5.80
C THR A 866 29.41 18.66 4.35
N LEU A 867 28.14 18.36 4.05
CA LEU A 867 27.58 18.55 2.70
C LEU A 867 27.49 20.03 2.30
N ASP A 868 27.09 20.90 3.23
CA ASP A 868 27.04 22.34 2.98
C ASP A 868 28.45 22.93 2.79
N PHE A 869 29.42 22.57 3.64
CA PHE A 869 30.81 23.02 3.51
C PHE A 869 31.48 22.53 2.21
N LEU A 870 31.27 21.27 1.80
CA LEU A 870 31.79 20.78 0.52
C LEU A 870 31.14 21.50 -0.69
N ALA A 871 29.88 21.93 -0.59
CA ALA A 871 29.24 22.75 -1.60
C ALA A 871 29.80 24.19 -1.61
N GLU A 872 30.07 24.78 -0.45
CA GLU A 872 30.76 26.09 -0.33
C GLU A 872 32.19 26.06 -0.89
N GLN A 873 32.90 24.93 -0.75
CA GLN A 873 34.20 24.73 -1.38
C GLN A 873 34.12 24.36 -2.88
N ASN A 874 32.93 24.38 -3.49
CA ASN A 874 32.71 24.01 -4.90
C ASN A 874 33.27 22.62 -5.27
N LEU A 875 33.23 21.66 -4.33
CA LEU A 875 33.52 20.25 -4.61
C LEU A 875 32.29 19.49 -5.13
N LEU A 876 31.08 19.97 -4.87
CA LEU A 876 29.83 19.29 -5.23
C LEU A 876 29.01 20.06 -6.28
N THR A 877 28.60 19.37 -7.35
CA THR A 877 27.65 19.93 -8.36
C THR A 877 26.20 19.98 -7.88
N ARG A 878 25.87 19.25 -6.81
CA ARG A 878 24.55 19.21 -6.15
C ARG A 878 24.78 18.99 -4.65
N ARG A 879 23.90 19.47 -3.75
CA ARG A 879 24.00 19.26 -2.29
C ARG A 879 23.64 17.81 -1.87
N SER A 880 24.31 16.84 -2.46
CA SER A 880 24.09 15.40 -2.31
C SER A 880 25.33 14.65 -2.79
N TYR A 881 25.89 13.80 -1.93
CA TYR A 881 27.01 12.93 -2.27
C TYR A 881 26.84 11.56 -1.61
N THR A 882 27.02 10.49 -2.39
CA THR A 882 26.85 9.10 -1.94
C THR A 882 28.02 8.63 -1.07
N GLY A 883 29.26 8.99 -1.42
CA GLY A 883 30.47 8.66 -0.66
C GLY A 883 30.70 9.47 0.62
N ILE A 884 29.72 10.28 1.04
CA ILE A 884 29.86 11.25 2.14
C ILE A 884 30.28 10.60 3.48
N GLU A 885 29.81 9.39 3.77
CA GLU A 885 30.19 8.65 4.99
C GLU A 885 31.65 8.20 4.97
N MET A 886 32.17 7.81 3.78
CA MET A 886 33.54 7.34 3.62
C MET A 886 34.52 8.51 3.66
N ALA A 887 34.18 9.64 3.02
CA ALA A 887 34.90 10.90 3.17
C ALA A 887 34.93 11.39 4.63
N LEU A 888 33.80 11.28 5.37
CA LEU A 888 33.74 11.57 6.81
C LEU A 888 34.64 10.65 7.64
N GLN A 889 34.67 9.35 7.33
CA GLN A 889 35.52 8.38 8.03
C GLN A 889 37.01 8.64 7.77
N LYS A 890 37.40 8.85 6.50
CA LYS A 890 38.76 9.24 6.09
C LYS A 890 39.16 10.58 6.77
N ALA A 891 38.29 11.60 6.78
CA ALA A 891 38.53 12.89 7.44
C ALA A 891 38.78 12.78 8.96
N LYS A 892 37.98 11.97 9.67
CA LYS A 892 38.16 11.69 11.11
C LYS A 892 39.53 11.04 11.38
N GLN A 893 39.96 10.09 10.54
CA GLN A 893 41.29 9.47 10.66
C GLN A 893 42.43 10.47 10.40
N ILE A 894 42.27 11.42 9.46
CA ILE A 894 43.28 12.45 9.19
C ILE A 894 43.39 13.42 10.38
N ARG A 895 42.27 13.89 10.94
CA ARG A 895 42.31 14.75 12.16
C ARG A 895 42.96 14.04 13.34
N ASN A 896 42.61 12.77 13.58
CA ASN A 896 43.19 11.96 14.67
C ASN A 896 44.69 11.62 14.48
N LYS A 897 45.28 11.89 13.31
CA LYS A 897 46.74 11.81 13.05
C LYS A 897 47.46 13.16 13.14
N LYS A 898 46.72 14.27 13.32
CA LYS A 898 47.23 15.64 13.40
C LYS A 898 47.05 16.28 14.78
N GLY A 899 46.35 15.63 15.71
CA GLY A 899 46.13 16.04 17.11
C GLY A 899 46.93 15.19 18.09
#